data_AF-A0A154M7A6-F1
#
_entry.id   AF-A0A154M7A6-F1
#
_cell.length_a   1.000
_cell.length_b   1.000
_cell.length_c   1.000
_cell.angle_alpha   90.00
_cell.angle_beta   90.00
_cell.angle_gamma   90.00
#
_symmetry.space_group_name_H-M   'P 1'
#
loop_
_entity.id
_entity.type
_entity.pdbx_description
1 polymer ?
#
loop_
_entity_poly.entity_id
_entity_poly.type
_entity_poly.pdbx_seq_one_letter_code
_entity_poly.pdbx_strand_id
1 'polypeptide(L)'
;MNRQKDQLDPVARLRDQIPEAGFPRGVGVASATGFVLLLLITAFTALYLSTSGPLSAIGGKSGDLVPHEVTEGQRRATVALAQALATSATTAASDLQVSTGSGLFDNTDDEAVLNRLGETYPDWRGIVVFDPAARKVLATHGEPVAVESLRDVAVSTLTVRPIARPGDSPLVLTALPLTGARAGKLLVVSTALRGVQPELDKDAKQQLRLVTPDGALLYSYGAEIPENDKTAQELLTRATAAGAAGESGAFTGEAMAEPTKPDKRIAPVVSFAPVTSDGTAGSLGLTAVTISRFPVEPVPARWPGLIPAAALLVLAVGGFVLLRRTVVAPILRLRADALAVAAGVLDRPVRQSRVHEVNRLTRAVERCRSKLRRRKVGAKVKPFISAQAVVALVSLALLGWSVTVAATLGRQNAAVSPTVLSEYGGRVTHSADTLRRSLSQGLGDLRAVARLSAGKQPDQLRGMLEQLAMNESRFRSVYLTDADGGVLQSAGREALRDPGKLPDGAGLRQHNTSGRVPVVYAFTHLPDSAQVLVGEYDVPRMASMLGSAGGRVRVVDEGKRTIADTEGYFAFSQLTDPVLVKNFTTAQTGEDARETTSTTLVAAERLAGEGSVAELKWVVVAEQPIGSLGVADNTVRAGARVAALLTAVVALMLFAWHLLVVIRPLRRVAESAVPIAKGIGMGAVVYPQRQDEIGSIASCVEICRQALTEGKARLGEVRRPAGAATDETALLQRVKDAPKAERRPEPRVAPRRPARPHRDLPRAARDEPRPEQPRAPRRQRGPGESRQPHLAERGRSPK
;
A
#
# COMPACT_ATOMS: atom_id res chain seq x y z
N MET A 1 -79.37 4.67 20.52
CA MET A 1 -78.12 5.46 20.69
C MET A 1 -77.14 4.66 21.56
N ASN A 2 -76.44 3.69 20.98
CA ASN A 2 -75.60 2.74 21.73
C ASN A 2 -74.19 3.31 21.96
N ARG A 3 -73.94 3.91 23.13
CA ARG A 3 -72.56 4.08 23.66
C ARG A 3 -72.09 2.75 24.28
N GLN A 4 -71.89 1.75 23.42
CA GLN A 4 -71.14 0.56 23.80
C GLN A 4 -69.71 1.01 24.09
N LYS A 5 -69.28 0.93 25.35
CA LYS A 5 -67.96 1.42 25.77
C LYS A 5 -66.88 0.59 25.10
N ASP A 6 -66.08 1.23 24.25
CA ASP A 6 -64.69 0.82 24.00
C ASP A 6 -63.89 0.95 25.31
N GLN A 7 -64.05 -0.03 26.21
CA GLN A 7 -63.06 -0.27 27.25
C GLN A 7 -61.82 -0.87 26.57
N LEU A 8 -60.98 0.01 26.01
CA LEU A 8 -59.63 -0.36 25.57
C LEU A 8 -58.98 -1.22 26.64
N ASP A 9 -58.34 -2.31 26.21
CA ASP A 9 -57.56 -3.22 27.06
C ASP A 9 -56.68 -2.38 28.02
N PRO A 10 -56.81 -2.54 29.36
CA PRO A 10 -55.97 -1.82 30.32
C PRO A 10 -54.47 -1.95 30.05
N VAL A 11 -54.03 -3.06 29.44
CA VAL A 11 -52.64 -3.29 29.03
C VAL A 11 -52.26 -2.45 27.80
N ALA A 12 -53.18 -2.23 26.86
CA ALA A 12 -52.95 -1.34 25.72
C ALA A 12 -52.88 0.12 26.19
N ARG A 13 -53.86 0.57 26.98
CA ARG A 13 -53.85 1.93 27.55
C ARG A 13 -52.57 2.24 28.33
N LEU A 14 -52.09 1.30 29.15
CA LEU A 14 -50.84 1.50 29.90
C LEU A 14 -49.60 1.47 29.00
N ARG A 15 -49.61 0.68 27.92
CA ARG A 15 -48.52 0.65 26.93
C ARG A 15 -48.39 2.01 26.25
N ASP A 16 -49.49 2.62 25.83
CA ASP A 16 -49.48 3.90 25.11
C ASP A 16 -49.02 5.08 26.02
N GLN A 17 -49.17 4.95 27.34
CA GLN A 17 -48.66 5.91 28.33
C GLN A 17 -47.14 5.83 28.57
N ILE A 18 -46.51 4.70 28.23
CA ILE A 18 -45.08 4.44 28.45
C ILE A 18 -44.33 4.61 27.13
N PRO A 19 -43.60 5.72 26.93
CA PRO A 19 -42.99 6.04 25.64
C PRO A 19 -41.77 5.14 25.42
N GLU A 20 -41.91 4.24 24.45
CA GLU A 20 -40.81 3.46 23.92
C GLU A 20 -40.28 4.18 22.68
N ALA A 21 -39.01 4.57 22.71
CA ALA A 21 -38.36 5.11 21.54
C ALA A 21 -38.23 3.98 20.51
N GLY A 22 -38.71 4.23 19.29
CA GLY A 22 -38.60 3.28 18.18
C GLY A 22 -37.14 3.03 17.75
N PHE A 23 -37.00 2.40 16.58
CA PHE A 23 -35.69 2.14 15.96
C PHE A 23 -34.79 3.40 16.01
N PRO A 24 -33.51 3.29 16.44
CA PRO A 24 -32.71 2.07 16.59
C PRO A 24 -32.76 1.40 17.97
N ARG A 25 -33.69 1.78 18.87
CA ARG A 25 -33.76 1.23 20.23
C ARG A 25 -34.65 -0.01 20.29
N GLY A 26 -34.17 -1.06 20.95
CA GLY A 26 -34.89 -2.32 21.13
C GLY A 26 -33.96 -3.47 21.51
N VAL A 27 -34.40 -4.36 22.41
CA VAL A 27 -33.60 -5.50 22.89
C VAL A 27 -33.27 -6.50 21.77
N GLY A 28 -34.09 -6.55 20.70
CA GLY A 28 -33.85 -7.39 19.53
C GLY A 28 -32.88 -6.81 18.49
N VAL A 29 -32.70 -5.49 18.43
CA VAL A 29 -32.03 -4.79 17.31
C VAL A 29 -30.57 -5.25 17.18
N ALA A 30 -29.83 -5.27 18.28
CA ALA A 30 -28.42 -5.68 18.31
C ALA A 30 -28.19 -7.07 17.69
N SER A 31 -29.08 -8.03 17.99
CA SER A 31 -28.99 -9.39 17.47
C SER A 31 -29.34 -9.47 15.98
N ALA A 32 -30.29 -8.66 15.50
CA ALA A 32 -30.67 -8.61 14.10
C ALA A 32 -29.59 -7.93 13.24
N THR A 33 -29.07 -6.77 13.67
CA THR A 33 -27.99 -6.06 12.99
C THR A 33 -26.73 -6.91 12.90
N GLY A 34 -26.32 -7.56 14.00
CA GLY A 34 -25.17 -8.45 13.97
C GLY A 34 -25.38 -9.68 13.09
N PHE A 35 -26.59 -10.24 13.04
CA PHE A 35 -26.90 -11.34 12.11
C PHE A 35 -26.78 -10.92 10.65
N VAL A 36 -27.31 -9.75 10.26
CA VAL A 36 -27.17 -9.20 8.90
C VAL A 36 -25.69 -8.94 8.56
N LEU A 37 -24.92 -8.35 9.47
CA LEU A 37 -23.48 -8.12 9.26
C LEU A 37 -22.72 -9.44 9.08
N LEU A 38 -23.03 -10.47 9.87
CA LEU A 38 -22.40 -11.80 9.73
C LEU A 38 -22.82 -12.48 8.41
N LEU A 39 -24.05 -12.30 7.92
CA LEU A 39 -24.46 -12.78 6.59
C LEU A 39 -23.69 -12.08 5.46
N LEU A 40 -23.47 -10.76 5.56
CA LEU A 40 -22.66 -10.03 4.59
C LEU A 40 -21.20 -10.51 4.59
N ILE A 41 -20.61 -10.75 5.78
CA ILE A 41 -19.26 -11.33 5.89
C ILE A 41 -19.23 -12.77 5.39
N THR A 42 -20.29 -13.56 5.59
CA THR A 42 -20.43 -14.90 5.02
C THR A 42 -20.43 -14.86 3.49
N ALA A 43 -21.22 -13.97 2.89
CA ALA A 43 -21.28 -13.80 1.44
C ALA A 43 -19.92 -13.33 0.87
N PHE A 44 -19.27 -12.35 1.52
CA PHE A 44 -17.91 -11.96 1.20
C PHE A 44 -16.93 -13.14 1.31
N THR A 45 -17.02 -13.94 2.38
CA THR A 45 -16.14 -15.10 2.59
C THR A 45 -16.33 -16.17 1.51
N ALA A 46 -17.57 -16.40 1.05
CA ALA A 46 -17.87 -17.37 0.01
C ALA A 46 -17.43 -16.91 -1.39
N LEU A 47 -17.65 -15.63 -1.73
CA LEU A 47 -17.39 -15.08 -3.07
C LEU A 47 -15.94 -14.63 -3.26
N TYR A 48 -15.36 -13.96 -2.26
CA TYR A 48 -14.06 -13.27 -2.38
C TYR A 48 -12.85 -14.18 -2.07
N LEU A 49 -13.02 -15.24 -1.27
CA LEU A 49 -11.97 -16.26 -1.03
C LEU A 49 -12.09 -17.44 -2.01
N SER A 50 -12.56 -17.16 -3.23
CA SER A 50 -12.47 -18.08 -4.37
C SER A 50 -11.17 -17.82 -5.13
N THR A 51 -10.45 -18.86 -5.56
CA THR A 51 -9.19 -18.67 -6.31
C THR A 51 -9.42 -18.06 -7.70
N SER A 52 -10.66 -18.02 -8.17
CA SER A 52 -11.11 -17.44 -9.44
C SER A 52 -11.72 -16.04 -9.30
N GLY A 53 -11.72 -15.45 -8.10
CA GLY A 53 -12.24 -14.10 -7.83
C GLY A 53 -13.77 -13.96 -7.91
N PRO A 54 -14.34 -12.89 -7.33
CA PRO A 54 -15.79 -12.76 -7.13
C PRO A 54 -16.62 -12.64 -8.42
N LEU A 55 -16.01 -12.28 -9.55
CA LEU A 55 -16.69 -12.05 -10.83
C LEU A 55 -16.82 -13.31 -11.71
N SER A 56 -15.93 -14.30 -11.55
CA SER A 56 -16.02 -15.57 -12.29
C SER A 56 -17.30 -16.36 -11.95
N ALA A 57 -17.71 -16.32 -10.68
CA ALA A 57 -18.93 -16.96 -10.19
C ALA A 57 -20.23 -16.36 -10.72
N ILE A 58 -20.18 -15.17 -11.36
CA ILE A 58 -21.34 -14.43 -11.87
C ILE A 58 -21.32 -14.39 -13.43
N GLY A 59 -20.42 -15.14 -14.07
CA GLY A 59 -20.38 -15.29 -15.53
C GLY A 59 -19.39 -14.38 -16.25
N GLY A 60 -18.39 -13.83 -15.56
CA GLY A 60 -17.24 -13.19 -16.20
C GLY A 60 -16.50 -14.19 -17.10
N LYS A 61 -16.25 -13.83 -18.36
CA LYS A 61 -15.45 -14.63 -19.30
C LYS A 61 -14.09 -14.95 -18.68
N SER A 62 -13.61 -16.19 -18.85
CA SER A 62 -12.40 -16.73 -18.24
C SER A 62 -11.07 -16.18 -18.81
N GLY A 63 -11.03 -14.91 -19.21
CA GLY A 63 -9.88 -14.28 -19.88
C GLY A 63 -8.74 -13.88 -18.94
N ASP A 64 -9.02 -13.62 -17.67
CA ASP A 64 -8.04 -13.12 -16.68
C ASP A 64 -7.24 -14.26 -16.03
N LEU A 65 -6.70 -15.14 -16.87
CA LEU A 65 -5.89 -16.31 -16.49
C LEU A 65 -4.40 -15.97 -16.31
N VAL A 66 -3.97 -14.80 -16.78
CA VAL A 66 -2.63 -14.25 -16.54
C VAL A 66 -2.72 -13.27 -15.38
N PRO A 67 -1.87 -13.37 -14.33
CA PRO A 67 -1.91 -12.42 -13.22
C PRO A 67 -1.67 -10.98 -13.69
N HIS A 68 -2.46 -10.03 -13.16
CA HIS A 68 -2.37 -8.61 -13.55
C HIS A 68 -0.95 -8.01 -13.42
N GLU A 69 -0.17 -8.45 -12.42
CA GLU A 69 1.22 -8.04 -12.23
C GLU A 69 2.17 -8.52 -13.34
N VAL A 70 1.85 -9.62 -14.03
CA VAL A 70 2.59 -10.04 -15.23
C VAL A 70 2.27 -9.09 -16.38
N THR A 71 0.99 -8.75 -16.59
CA THR A 71 0.59 -7.79 -17.64
C THR A 71 1.15 -6.39 -17.40
N GLU A 72 1.15 -5.91 -16.14
CA GLU A 72 1.74 -4.62 -15.76
C GLU A 72 3.28 -4.65 -15.78
N GLY A 73 3.90 -5.78 -15.47
CA GLY A 73 5.33 -5.99 -15.63
C GLY A 73 5.77 -5.89 -17.09
N GLN A 74 5.04 -6.56 -18.00
CA GLN A 74 5.29 -6.53 -19.44
C GLN A 74 5.01 -5.14 -20.04
N ARG A 75 3.94 -4.44 -19.60
CA ARG A 75 3.69 -3.04 -19.95
C ARG A 75 4.86 -2.13 -19.54
N ARG A 76 5.35 -2.24 -18.30
CA ARG A 76 6.50 -1.46 -17.81
C ARG A 76 7.79 -1.77 -18.57
N ALA A 77 8.06 -3.04 -18.89
CA ALA A 77 9.21 -3.43 -19.71
C ALA A 77 9.13 -2.83 -21.12
N THR A 78 7.95 -2.84 -21.74
CA THR A 78 7.76 -2.28 -23.10
C THR A 78 7.87 -0.75 -23.13
N VAL A 79 7.36 -0.06 -22.11
CA VAL A 79 7.56 1.39 -21.96
C VAL A 79 9.04 1.74 -21.78
N ALA A 80 9.76 1.01 -20.92
CA ALA A 80 11.20 1.22 -20.73
C ALA A 80 12.00 0.94 -22.02
N LEU A 81 11.62 -0.10 -22.78
CA LEU A 81 12.20 -0.40 -24.08
C LEU A 81 11.92 0.71 -25.10
N ALA A 82 10.68 1.22 -25.19
CA ALA A 82 10.34 2.32 -26.08
C ALA A 82 11.11 3.61 -25.74
N GLN A 83 11.32 3.90 -24.45
CA GLN A 83 12.18 4.99 -24.00
C GLN A 83 13.65 4.77 -24.39
N ALA A 84 14.20 3.56 -24.19
CA ALA A 84 15.57 3.25 -24.58
C ALA A 84 15.79 3.35 -26.11
N LEU A 85 14.79 2.97 -26.91
CA LEU A 85 14.80 3.13 -28.37
C LEU A 85 14.72 4.61 -28.77
N ALA A 86 13.89 5.42 -28.09
CA ALA A 86 13.82 6.85 -28.32
C ALA A 86 15.17 7.53 -28.04
N THR A 87 15.78 7.26 -26.88
CA THR A 87 17.12 7.73 -26.52
C THR A 87 18.18 7.28 -27.54
N SER A 88 18.14 6.03 -28.00
CA SER A 88 19.07 5.57 -29.04
C SER A 88 18.88 6.30 -30.37
N ALA A 89 17.66 6.65 -30.74
CA ALA A 89 17.38 7.39 -31.97
C ALA A 89 17.78 8.87 -31.86
N THR A 90 17.62 9.49 -30.68
CA THR A 90 18.02 10.89 -30.44
C THR A 90 19.51 11.08 -30.13
N THR A 91 20.25 10.03 -29.79
CA THR A 91 21.69 10.14 -29.44
C THR A 91 22.49 10.84 -30.55
N ALA A 92 22.36 10.39 -31.81
CA ALA A 92 23.02 11.04 -32.95
C ALA A 92 22.58 12.50 -33.17
N ALA A 93 21.39 12.86 -32.69
CA ALA A 93 20.83 14.21 -32.76
C ALA A 93 21.49 15.14 -31.73
N SER A 94 21.75 14.65 -30.51
CA SER A 94 22.58 15.34 -29.51
C SER A 94 24.03 15.48 -30.00
N ASP A 95 24.61 14.39 -30.51
CA ASP A 95 25.99 14.38 -31.03
C ASP A 95 26.17 15.41 -32.19
N LEU A 96 25.21 15.45 -33.11
CA LEU A 96 25.20 16.42 -34.21
C LEU A 96 25.14 17.86 -33.70
N GLN A 97 24.26 18.16 -32.74
CA GLN A 97 24.20 19.50 -32.13
C GLN A 97 25.56 19.89 -31.51
N VAL A 98 26.15 19.03 -30.68
CA VAL A 98 27.48 19.24 -30.08
C VAL A 98 28.56 19.47 -31.15
N SER A 99 28.51 18.72 -32.25
CA SER A 99 29.44 18.88 -33.37
C SER A 99 29.29 20.25 -34.07
N THR A 100 28.06 20.73 -34.28
CA THR A 100 27.81 22.07 -34.86
C THR A 100 28.16 23.21 -33.92
N GLY A 101 27.84 23.08 -32.63
CA GLY A 101 28.23 24.06 -31.60
C GLY A 101 29.74 24.15 -31.36
N SER A 102 30.52 23.20 -31.88
CA SER A 102 31.99 23.20 -31.79
C SER A 102 32.69 24.14 -32.78
N GLY A 103 31.98 24.78 -33.73
CA GLY A 103 32.58 25.63 -34.77
C GLY A 103 33.37 24.87 -35.85
N LEU A 104 33.29 23.53 -35.87
CA LEU A 104 33.96 22.68 -36.87
C LEU A 104 33.57 23.03 -38.32
N PHE A 105 32.39 23.62 -38.51
CA PHE A 105 31.82 23.98 -39.82
C PHE A 105 32.14 25.41 -40.27
N ASP A 106 32.94 26.18 -39.53
CA ASP A 106 33.16 27.60 -39.83
C ASP A 106 34.27 27.84 -40.86
N ASN A 107 35.36 27.06 -40.83
CA ASN A 107 36.59 27.33 -41.63
C ASN A 107 37.23 26.09 -42.28
N THR A 108 36.57 24.93 -42.28
CA THR A 108 37.11 23.66 -42.80
C THR A 108 36.30 23.19 -44.01
N ASP A 109 36.93 22.50 -44.97
CA ASP A 109 36.27 21.92 -46.16
C ASP A 109 35.26 20.80 -45.82
N ASP A 110 34.25 20.59 -46.67
CA ASP A 110 33.19 19.59 -46.46
C ASP A 110 33.79 18.16 -46.25
N GLU A 111 34.78 17.71 -47.04
CA GLU A 111 35.36 16.36 -46.86
C GLU A 111 36.19 16.23 -45.56
N ALA A 112 37.00 17.24 -45.25
CA ALA A 112 37.83 17.24 -44.05
C ALA A 112 36.99 17.27 -42.75
N VAL A 113 35.84 17.96 -42.77
CA VAL A 113 34.87 17.90 -41.67
C VAL A 113 34.28 16.50 -41.53
N LEU A 114 33.82 15.88 -42.64
CA LEU A 114 33.23 14.55 -42.60
C LEU A 114 34.21 13.48 -42.09
N ASN A 115 35.49 13.53 -42.51
CA ASN A 115 36.52 12.61 -42.01
C ASN A 115 36.73 12.75 -40.49
N ARG A 116 36.85 13.99 -39.98
CA ARG A 116 37.01 14.23 -38.53
C ARG A 116 35.78 13.78 -37.73
N LEU A 117 34.58 13.88 -38.30
CA LEU A 117 33.37 13.35 -37.68
C LEU A 117 33.35 11.82 -37.63
N GLY A 118 33.77 11.13 -38.71
CA GLY A 118 33.91 9.67 -38.72
C GLY A 118 34.92 9.15 -37.67
N GLU A 119 36.06 9.83 -37.51
CA GLU A 119 37.05 9.52 -36.47
C GLU A 119 36.55 9.81 -35.04
N THR A 120 35.71 10.84 -34.88
CA THR A 120 35.12 11.21 -33.58
C THR A 120 34.02 10.24 -33.18
N TYR A 121 33.14 9.89 -34.14
CA TYR A 121 31.94 9.09 -33.96
C TYR A 121 32.01 7.80 -34.81
N PRO A 122 32.81 6.80 -34.41
CA PRO A 122 33.00 5.57 -35.20
C PRO A 122 31.73 4.73 -35.36
N ASP A 123 30.68 5.03 -34.59
CA ASP A 123 29.37 4.38 -34.67
C ASP A 123 28.45 4.99 -35.76
N TRP A 124 28.85 6.11 -36.38
CA TRP A 124 28.11 6.71 -37.48
C TRP A 124 28.43 5.94 -38.77
N ARG A 125 27.46 5.17 -39.26
CA ARG A 125 27.64 4.32 -40.45
C ARG A 125 27.86 5.13 -41.71
N GLY A 126 27.15 6.25 -41.86
CA GLY A 126 27.25 7.14 -43.02
C GLY A 126 26.97 8.59 -42.63
N ILE A 127 27.71 9.51 -43.22
CA ILE A 127 27.64 10.96 -42.95
C ILE A 127 27.63 11.67 -44.30
N VAL A 128 26.69 12.59 -44.51
CA VAL A 128 26.52 13.27 -45.80
C VAL A 128 26.14 14.73 -45.63
N VAL A 129 26.72 15.61 -46.46
CA VAL A 129 26.26 17.00 -46.63
C VAL A 129 25.35 17.03 -47.85
N PHE A 130 24.08 17.37 -47.64
CA PHE A 130 23.04 17.37 -48.67
C PHE A 130 22.52 18.79 -48.92
N ASP A 131 22.43 19.17 -50.19
CA ASP A 131 21.76 20.39 -50.64
C ASP A 131 20.29 20.05 -51.01
N PRO A 132 19.29 20.48 -50.21
CA PRO A 132 17.88 20.23 -50.49
C PRO A 132 17.34 21.03 -51.69
N ALA A 133 17.94 22.19 -52.01
CA ALA A 133 17.52 23.03 -53.12
C ALA A 133 18.06 22.48 -54.45
N ALA A 134 19.35 22.13 -54.50
CA ALA A 134 19.96 21.48 -55.67
C ALA A 134 19.64 19.98 -55.78
N ARG A 135 19.03 19.38 -54.73
CA ARG A 135 18.77 17.93 -54.59
C ARG A 135 20.04 17.08 -54.78
N LYS A 136 21.18 17.59 -54.30
CA LYS A 136 22.50 17.04 -54.59
C LYS A 136 23.26 16.73 -53.29
N VAL A 137 23.88 15.55 -53.24
CA VAL A 137 24.91 15.23 -52.24
C VAL A 137 26.19 16.00 -52.60
N LEU A 138 26.71 16.77 -51.64
CA LEU A 138 27.90 17.59 -51.82
C LEU A 138 29.18 16.87 -51.39
N ALA A 139 29.14 16.17 -50.26
CA ALA A 139 30.21 15.34 -49.73
C ALA A 139 29.62 14.16 -48.93
N THR A 140 30.34 13.04 -48.87
CA THR A 140 29.90 11.81 -48.17
C THR A 140 31.08 11.09 -47.52
N HIS A 141 30.83 10.42 -46.39
CA HIS A 141 31.79 9.56 -45.68
C HIS A 141 31.07 8.33 -45.13
N GLY A 142 31.66 7.14 -45.24
CA GLY A 142 31.06 5.87 -44.81
C GLY A 142 30.04 5.27 -45.78
N GLU A 143 29.05 4.55 -45.26
CA GLU A 143 27.94 3.93 -46.01
C GLU A 143 27.07 4.99 -46.73
N PRO A 144 26.51 4.67 -47.92
CA PRO A 144 25.54 5.54 -48.59
C PRO A 144 24.30 5.82 -47.74
N VAL A 145 23.98 7.11 -47.57
CA VAL A 145 22.84 7.60 -46.79
C VAL A 145 21.62 7.81 -47.70
N ALA A 146 20.47 7.25 -47.33
CA ALA A 146 19.22 7.31 -48.10
C ALA A 146 18.50 8.68 -47.97
N VAL A 147 19.14 9.74 -48.48
CA VAL A 147 18.64 11.12 -48.48
C VAL A 147 17.34 11.31 -49.27
N GLU A 148 16.99 10.37 -50.15
CA GLU A 148 15.71 10.27 -50.85
C GLU A 148 14.52 10.39 -49.89
N SER A 149 14.64 9.77 -48.71
CA SER A 149 13.59 9.77 -47.69
C SER A 149 13.26 11.18 -47.17
N LEU A 150 14.19 12.14 -47.27
CA LEU A 150 14.06 13.51 -46.77
C LEU A 150 13.46 14.49 -47.79
N ARG A 151 13.26 14.07 -49.05
CA ARG A 151 12.86 14.98 -50.16
C ARG A 151 11.55 15.72 -49.93
N ASP A 152 10.59 15.09 -49.27
CA ASP A 152 9.24 15.63 -49.02
C ASP A 152 9.07 16.16 -47.58
N VAL A 153 10.16 16.30 -46.82
CA VAL A 153 10.14 16.79 -45.43
C VAL A 153 10.87 18.13 -45.32
N ALA A 154 10.14 19.14 -44.84
CA ALA A 154 10.71 20.45 -44.55
C ALA A 154 11.58 20.41 -43.28
N VAL A 155 12.87 20.10 -43.44
CA VAL A 155 13.88 20.09 -42.35
C VAL A 155 14.27 21.53 -41.98
N SER A 156 13.37 22.24 -41.30
CA SER A 156 13.64 23.59 -40.74
C SER A 156 14.40 23.54 -39.41
N THR A 157 14.50 22.37 -38.80
CA THR A 157 14.99 22.09 -37.45
C THR A 157 15.56 20.67 -37.41
N LEU A 158 16.19 20.28 -36.30
CA LEU A 158 16.72 18.92 -36.09
C LEU A 158 15.61 17.87 -36.20
N THR A 159 15.72 16.99 -37.21
CA THR A 159 14.72 15.97 -37.56
C THR A 159 15.34 14.57 -37.46
N VAL A 160 14.62 13.64 -36.83
CA VAL A 160 15.03 12.24 -36.67
C VAL A 160 13.99 11.34 -37.32
N ARG A 161 14.40 10.37 -38.15
CA ARG A 161 13.49 9.44 -38.85
C ARG A 161 14.07 8.02 -38.94
N PRO A 162 13.29 6.98 -38.62
CA PRO A 162 13.69 5.59 -38.84
C PRO A 162 13.61 5.20 -40.33
N ILE A 163 14.47 4.28 -40.75
CA ILE A 163 14.46 3.64 -42.07
C ILE A 163 14.55 2.12 -41.91
N ALA A 164 13.64 1.42 -42.58
CA ALA A 164 13.69 -0.04 -42.72
C ALA A 164 14.84 -0.44 -43.66
N ARG A 165 15.68 -1.38 -43.22
CA ARG A 165 16.64 -2.10 -44.07
C ARG A 165 16.33 -3.60 -43.96
N PRO A 166 16.03 -4.32 -45.06
CA PRO A 166 15.76 -5.75 -44.99
C PRO A 166 16.95 -6.52 -44.40
N GLY A 167 16.70 -7.32 -43.35
CA GLY A 167 17.67 -8.27 -42.79
C GLY A 167 18.75 -7.70 -41.86
N ASP A 168 18.77 -6.40 -41.57
CA ASP A 168 19.73 -5.77 -40.65
C ASP A 168 19.00 -4.95 -39.56
N SER A 169 19.75 -4.41 -38.60
CA SER A 169 19.22 -3.49 -37.59
C SER A 169 18.67 -2.23 -38.27
N PRO A 170 17.48 -1.72 -37.87
CA PRO A 170 16.88 -0.56 -38.50
C PRO A 170 17.78 0.66 -38.31
N LEU A 171 17.86 1.49 -39.36
CA LEU A 171 18.68 2.69 -39.35
C LEU A 171 17.85 3.88 -38.85
N VAL A 172 18.54 4.86 -38.28
CA VAL A 172 17.99 6.17 -37.94
C VAL A 172 18.74 7.21 -38.76
N LEU A 173 18.02 7.97 -39.59
CA LEU A 173 18.53 9.19 -40.18
C LEU A 173 18.28 10.35 -39.23
N THR A 174 19.33 11.10 -38.96
CA THR A 174 19.25 12.37 -38.24
C THR A 174 19.74 13.47 -39.16
N ALA A 175 18.87 14.44 -39.43
CA ALA A 175 19.15 15.59 -40.30
C ALA A 175 19.11 16.88 -39.48
N LEU A 176 20.16 17.70 -39.62
CA LEU A 176 20.31 18.99 -38.97
C LEU A 176 20.61 20.07 -40.03
N PRO A 177 19.87 21.19 -40.08
CA PRO A 177 20.20 22.31 -40.97
C PRO A 177 21.48 23.00 -40.49
N LEU A 178 22.39 23.25 -41.43
CA LEU A 178 23.66 23.95 -41.17
C LEU A 178 23.45 25.48 -41.19
N THR A 179 24.31 26.18 -40.44
CA THR A 179 24.28 27.64 -40.27
C THR A 179 25.51 28.31 -40.90
N GLY A 180 25.64 29.63 -40.74
CA GLY A 180 26.80 30.39 -41.21
C GLY A 180 27.02 30.30 -42.73
N ALA A 181 28.27 30.08 -43.15
CA ALA A 181 28.65 29.97 -44.57
C ALA A 181 28.03 28.75 -45.29
N ARG A 182 27.38 27.84 -44.55
CA ARG A 182 26.71 26.64 -45.06
C ARG A 182 25.18 26.70 -44.93
N ALA A 183 24.62 27.88 -44.64
CA ALA A 183 23.18 28.10 -44.52
C ALA A 183 22.41 27.55 -45.74
N GLY A 184 21.37 26.76 -45.48
CA GLY A 184 20.56 26.09 -46.51
C GLY A 184 20.99 24.67 -46.86
N LYS A 185 22.20 24.23 -46.45
CA LYS A 185 22.63 22.82 -46.52
C LYS A 185 22.12 22.04 -45.31
N LEU A 186 21.93 20.73 -45.45
CA LEU A 186 21.67 19.78 -44.37
C LEU A 186 22.89 18.90 -44.11
N LEU A 187 23.20 18.64 -42.85
CA LEU A 187 24.06 17.52 -42.44
C LEU A 187 23.17 16.35 -42.04
N VAL A 188 23.37 15.20 -42.66
CA VAL A 188 22.58 13.99 -42.40
C VAL A 188 23.51 12.86 -41.97
N VAL A 189 23.18 12.22 -40.85
CA VAL A 189 23.89 11.06 -40.31
C VAL A 189 22.96 9.85 -40.34
N SER A 190 23.51 8.69 -40.69
CA SER A 190 22.87 7.38 -40.55
C SER A 190 23.52 6.60 -39.41
N THR A 191 22.76 6.26 -38.37
CA THR A 191 23.18 5.37 -37.27
C THR A 191 22.32 4.12 -37.21
N ALA A 192 22.85 3.04 -36.63
CA ALA A 192 22.03 1.87 -36.31
C ALA A 192 21.26 2.09 -34.99
N LEU A 193 19.96 1.75 -34.98
CA LEU A 193 19.13 1.80 -33.78
C LEU A 193 19.60 0.73 -32.79
N ARG A 194 20.03 1.14 -31.60
CA ARG A 194 20.54 0.23 -30.55
C ARG A 194 19.42 -0.21 -29.61
N GLY A 195 19.66 -1.31 -28.89
CA GLY A 195 18.69 -1.84 -27.93
C GLY A 195 17.51 -2.59 -28.54
N VAL A 196 17.51 -2.77 -29.88
CA VAL A 196 16.52 -3.60 -30.61
C VAL A 196 16.68 -5.11 -30.37
N GLN A 197 17.77 -5.53 -29.72
CA GLN A 197 18.01 -6.90 -29.26
C GLN A 197 18.08 -6.91 -27.73
N PRO A 198 16.95 -6.82 -27.00
CA PRO A 198 16.94 -7.18 -25.59
C PRO A 198 17.30 -8.66 -25.44
N GLU A 199 17.90 -9.05 -24.32
CA GLU A 199 18.08 -10.47 -24.00
C GLU A 199 16.70 -11.08 -23.67
N LEU A 200 16.03 -11.57 -24.71
CA LEU A 200 14.71 -12.20 -24.63
C LEU A 200 14.83 -13.55 -23.93
N ASP A 201 13.93 -13.83 -23.00
CA ASP A 201 13.82 -15.17 -22.39
C ASP A 201 13.40 -16.17 -23.48
N LYS A 202 14.34 -17.09 -23.80
CA LYS A 202 14.18 -18.13 -24.82
C LYS A 202 13.03 -19.08 -24.49
N ASP A 203 12.74 -19.30 -23.21
CA ASP A 203 11.66 -20.17 -22.76
C ASP A 203 10.28 -19.50 -22.84
N ALA A 204 10.22 -18.17 -22.68
CA ALA A 204 8.99 -17.38 -22.77
C ALA A 204 8.50 -17.10 -24.22
N LYS A 205 9.25 -17.56 -25.23
CA LYS A 205 8.94 -17.46 -26.68
C LYS A 205 8.54 -16.03 -27.09
N GLN A 206 9.30 -15.05 -26.59
CA GLN A 206 9.01 -13.62 -26.76
C GLN A 206 9.34 -13.13 -28.18
N GLN A 207 8.59 -12.14 -28.67
CA GLN A 207 8.91 -11.41 -29.91
C GLN A 207 8.77 -9.91 -29.67
N LEU A 208 9.77 -9.13 -30.11
CA LEU A 208 9.71 -7.68 -30.25
C LEU A 208 9.42 -7.33 -31.71
N ARG A 209 8.51 -6.38 -31.93
CA ARG A 209 8.23 -5.74 -33.22
C ARG A 209 8.33 -4.23 -33.07
N LEU A 210 8.94 -3.57 -34.06
CA LEU A 210 8.85 -2.13 -34.25
C LEU A 210 7.94 -1.86 -35.44
N VAL A 211 6.90 -1.07 -35.21
CA VAL A 211 5.84 -0.83 -36.19
C VAL A 211 5.66 0.66 -36.40
N THR A 212 5.49 1.10 -37.65
CA THR A 212 5.25 2.51 -38.03
C THR A 212 3.78 2.92 -37.81
N PRO A 213 3.41 4.21 -37.91
CA PRO A 213 2.04 4.67 -37.61
C PRO A 213 0.98 4.09 -38.56
N ASP A 214 1.37 3.80 -39.79
CA ASP A 214 0.59 3.14 -40.84
C ASP A 214 0.51 1.61 -40.68
N GLY A 215 1.14 1.06 -39.64
CA GLY A 215 1.09 -0.37 -39.31
C GLY A 215 2.13 -1.24 -40.01
N ALA A 216 3.08 -0.65 -40.75
CA ALA A 216 4.13 -1.41 -41.42
C ALA A 216 5.21 -1.90 -40.43
N LEU A 217 5.60 -3.17 -40.55
CA LEU A 217 6.63 -3.78 -39.72
C LEU A 217 8.02 -3.29 -40.15
N LEU A 218 8.66 -2.48 -39.31
CA LEU A 218 10.01 -1.96 -39.56
C LEU A 218 11.09 -2.98 -39.17
N TYR A 219 10.87 -3.70 -38.07
CA TYR A 219 11.83 -4.65 -37.50
C TYR A 219 11.12 -5.68 -36.62
N SER A 220 11.68 -6.90 -36.57
CA SER A 220 11.21 -8.01 -35.73
C SER A 220 12.40 -8.77 -35.15
N TYR A 221 12.34 -9.12 -33.87
CA TYR A 221 13.36 -9.90 -33.17
C TYR A 221 12.71 -10.88 -32.17
N GLY A 222 13.32 -12.06 -31.99
CA GLY A 222 12.78 -13.13 -31.14
C GLY A 222 12.01 -14.20 -31.92
N ALA A 223 11.17 -14.97 -31.22
CA ALA A 223 10.45 -16.10 -31.79
C ALA A 223 9.35 -15.64 -32.76
N GLU A 224 9.39 -16.10 -34.00
CA GLU A 224 8.40 -15.72 -35.01
C GLU A 224 6.99 -16.20 -34.62
N ILE A 225 6.00 -15.30 -34.71
CA ILE A 225 4.59 -15.65 -34.57
C ILE A 225 4.11 -16.16 -35.93
N PRO A 226 3.70 -17.43 -36.05
CA PRO A 226 3.22 -17.92 -37.33
C PRO A 226 1.90 -17.25 -37.72
N GLU A 227 1.71 -17.01 -39.02
CA GLU A 227 0.55 -16.28 -39.57
C GLU A 227 -0.80 -16.94 -39.26
N ASN A 228 -0.80 -18.23 -38.93
CA ASN A 228 -2.00 -18.99 -38.56
C ASN A 228 -2.49 -18.73 -37.11
N ASP A 229 -1.69 -18.09 -36.25
CA ASP A 229 -2.09 -17.70 -34.88
C ASP A 229 -2.95 -16.43 -34.92
N LYS A 230 -4.20 -16.58 -35.38
CA LYS A 230 -5.16 -15.47 -35.53
C LYS A 230 -5.32 -14.66 -34.24
N THR A 231 -5.34 -15.33 -33.09
CA THR A 231 -5.45 -14.68 -31.77
C THR A 231 -4.28 -13.74 -31.52
N ALA A 232 -3.04 -14.18 -31.78
CA ALA A 232 -1.87 -13.31 -31.65
C ALA A 232 -1.90 -12.16 -32.67
N GLN A 233 -2.26 -12.41 -33.93
CA GLN A 233 -2.31 -11.37 -34.96
C GLN A 233 -3.37 -10.29 -34.64
N GLU A 234 -4.58 -10.67 -34.19
CA GLU A 234 -5.62 -9.71 -33.78
C GLU A 234 -5.17 -8.81 -32.60
N LEU A 235 -4.45 -9.38 -31.63
CA LEU A 235 -3.89 -8.62 -30.50
C LEU A 235 -2.80 -7.65 -30.97
N LEU A 236 -1.92 -8.07 -31.89
CA LEU A 236 -0.88 -7.23 -32.48
C LEU A 236 -1.48 -6.07 -33.29
N THR A 237 -2.50 -6.31 -34.11
CA THR A 237 -3.19 -5.25 -34.86
C THR A 237 -3.81 -4.22 -33.92
N ARG A 238 -4.44 -4.68 -32.82
CA ARG A 238 -5.02 -3.79 -31.81
C ARG A 238 -3.96 -2.99 -31.05
N ALA A 239 -2.85 -3.64 -30.66
CA ALA A 239 -1.71 -3.02 -29.98
C ALA A 239 -1.02 -1.97 -30.86
N THR A 240 -0.87 -2.27 -32.16
CA THR A 240 -0.33 -1.34 -33.16
C THR A 240 -1.23 -0.12 -33.32
N ALA A 241 -2.54 -0.31 -33.47
CA ALA A 241 -3.48 0.80 -33.61
C ALA A 241 -3.52 1.71 -32.37
N ALA A 242 -3.50 1.14 -31.17
CA ALA A 242 -3.46 1.91 -29.92
C ALA A 242 -2.11 2.65 -29.73
N GLY A 243 -0.98 2.00 -30.05
CA GLY A 243 0.34 2.65 -30.03
C GLY A 243 0.48 3.78 -31.05
N ALA A 244 -0.08 3.62 -32.26
CA ALA A 244 -0.15 4.68 -33.27
C ALA A 244 -1.02 5.87 -32.83
N ALA A 245 -2.01 5.64 -31.96
CA ALA A 245 -2.79 6.70 -31.30
C ALA A 245 -2.05 7.36 -30.12
N GLY A 246 -0.82 6.92 -29.79
CA GLY A 246 -0.01 7.43 -28.68
C GLY A 246 -0.30 6.77 -27.33
N GLU A 247 -1.10 5.69 -27.28
CA GLU A 247 -1.40 4.98 -26.04
C GLU A 247 -0.32 3.95 -25.69
N SER A 248 -0.16 3.64 -24.39
CA SER A 248 0.66 2.52 -23.93
C SER A 248 -0.13 1.59 -23.01
N GLY A 249 0.03 0.29 -23.18
CA GLY A 249 -0.88 -0.69 -22.57
C GLY A 249 -0.44 -2.14 -22.75
N ALA A 250 -1.32 -3.05 -22.34
CA ALA A 250 -1.18 -4.49 -22.57
C ALA A 250 -2.56 -5.12 -22.84
N PHE A 251 -2.59 -6.10 -23.74
CA PHE A 251 -3.75 -6.92 -24.05
C PHE A 251 -3.44 -8.40 -23.81
N THR A 252 -4.36 -9.11 -23.16
CA THR A 252 -4.26 -10.55 -22.90
C THR A 252 -5.22 -11.31 -23.81
N GLY A 253 -4.73 -12.35 -24.49
CA GLY A 253 -5.53 -13.28 -25.27
C GLY A 253 -6.07 -14.46 -24.46
N GLU A 254 -7.01 -15.19 -25.05
CA GLU A 254 -7.52 -16.41 -24.43
C GLU A 254 -6.44 -17.49 -24.33
N ALA A 255 -6.50 -18.31 -23.28
CA ALA A 255 -5.54 -19.38 -23.07
C ALA A 255 -5.73 -20.52 -24.10
N MET A 256 -4.72 -20.82 -24.89
CA MET A 256 -4.70 -21.88 -25.91
C MET A 256 -3.87 -23.08 -25.41
N ALA A 257 -4.01 -24.25 -26.04
CA ALA A 257 -3.08 -25.36 -25.78
C ALA A 257 -1.70 -25.02 -26.38
N GLU A 258 -0.60 -25.37 -25.69
CA GLU A 258 0.74 -25.15 -26.22
C GLU A 258 0.99 -26.10 -27.41
N PRO A 259 1.36 -25.61 -28.61
CA PRO A 259 1.50 -26.47 -29.80
C PRO A 259 2.49 -27.63 -29.62
N THR A 260 3.51 -27.43 -28.78
CA THR A 260 4.55 -28.42 -28.47
C THR A 260 4.23 -29.32 -27.28
N LYS A 261 3.24 -28.97 -26.45
CA LYS A 261 2.85 -29.69 -25.22
C LYS A 261 1.34 -29.48 -24.95
N PRO A 262 0.44 -30.26 -25.57
CA PRO A 262 -1.00 -29.99 -25.53
C PRO A 262 -1.60 -30.02 -24.11
N ASP A 263 -0.97 -30.72 -23.16
CA ASP A 263 -1.36 -30.74 -21.75
C ASP A 263 -1.07 -29.43 -20.99
N LYS A 264 -0.24 -28.55 -21.55
CA LYS A 264 0.01 -27.19 -21.05
C LYS A 264 -0.84 -26.19 -21.79
N ARG A 265 -1.43 -25.23 -21.07
CA ARG A 265 -2.06 -24.06 -21.69
C ARG A 265 -1.14 -22.85 -21.60
N ILE A 266 -1.24 -21.98 -22.60
CA ILE A 266 -0.50 -20.72 -22.70
C ILE A 266 -1.45 -19.59 -23.09
N ALA A 267 -1.27 -18.40 -22.53
CA ALA A 267 -1.97 -17.19 -22.96
C ALA A 267 -0.97 -16.19 -23.56
N PRO A 268 -1.25 -15.62 -24.76
CA PRO A 268 -0.44 -14.55 -25.30
C PRO A 268 -0.78 -13.23 -24.58
N VAL A 269 0.24 -12.50 -24.16
CA VAL A 269 0.14 -11.11 -23.71
C VAL A 269 0.90 -10.24 -24.70
N VAL A 270 0.23 -9.22 -25.23
CA VAL A 270 0.82 -8.23 -26.14
C VAL A 270 0.86 -6.89 -25.44
N SER A 271 2.05 -6.38 -25.12
CA SER A 271 2.26 -5.04 -24.58
C SER A 271 2.81 -4.09 -25.64
N PHE A 272 2.47 -2.80 -25.52
CA PHE A 272 2.83 -1.78 -26.51
C PHE A 272 3.11 -0.43 -25.86
N ALA A 273 4.02 0.32 -26.47
CA ALA A 273 4.31 1.71 -26.12
C ALA A 273 4.84 2.49 -27.33
N PRO A 274 4.46 3.77 -27.49
CA PRO A 274 5.00 4.63 -28.54
C PRO A 274 6.43 5.05 -28.20
N VAL A 275 7.27 5.15 -29.22
CA VAL A 275 8.65 5.62 -29.14
C VAL A 275 8.62 7.14 -29.34
N THR A 276 8.51 7.88 -28.24
CA THR A 276 8.41 9.36 -28.23
C THR A 276 9.73 10.00 -27.85
N SER A 277 10.18 10.99 -28.63
CA SER A 277 11.38 11.79 -28.37
C SER A 277 11.02 13.24 -28.05
N ASP A 278 11.27 13.67 -26.82
CA ASP A 278 11.08 15.07 -26.42
C ASP A 278 12.10 15.98 -27.14
N GLY A 279 11.67 17.19 -27.51
CA GLY A 279 12.57 18.26 -28.00
C GLY A 279 13.15 18.10 -29.41
N THR A 280 12.76 17.07 -30.19
CA THR A 280 13.16 16.90 -31.60
C THR A 280 11.99 17.16 -32.55
N ALA A 281 12.25 17.82 -33.67
CA ALA A 281 11.22 18.16 -34.65
C ALA A 281 11.00 16.98 -35.61
N GLY A 282 10.28 15.98 -35.12
CA GLY A 282 9.88 14.80 -35.86
C GLY A 282 9.38 13.71 -34.94
N SER A 283 8.16 13.22 -35.15
CA SER A 283 7.71 11.99 -34.51
C SER A 283 8.50 10.82 -35.12
N LEU A 284 9.24 10.07 -34.31
CA LEU A 284 9.81 8.79 -34.72
C LEU A 284 8.72 7.86 -35.29
N GLY A 285 7.49 7.99 -34.81
CA GLY A 285 6.31 7.29 -35.32
C GLY A 285 6.32 5.79 -35.03
N LEU A 286 7.33 5.29 -34.33
CA LEU A 286 7.44 3.88 -34.00
C LEU A 286 6.60 3.54 -32.77
N THR A 287 5.94 2.40 -32.82
CA THR A 287 5.44 1.69 -31.63
C THR A 287 6.33 0.48 -31.41
N ALA A 288 6.85 0.34 -30.18
CA ALA A 288 7.44 -0.91 -29.72
C ALA A 288 6.31 -1.82 -29.24
N VAL A 289 6.16 -2.98 -29.86
CA VAL A 289 5.17 -4.01 -29.51
C VAL A 289 5.90 -5.28 -29.12
N THR A 290 5.64 -5.79 -27.92
CA THR A 290 6.20 -7.05 -27.43
C THR A 290 5.07 -8.06 -27.25
N ILE A 291 5.29 -9.30 -27.67
CA ILE A 291 4.44 -10.43 -27.32
C ILE A 291 5.23 -11.43 -26.46
N SER A 292 4.56 -11.97 -25.45
CA SER A 292 5.08 -12.98 -24.54
C SER A 292 4.00 -14.05 -24.33
N ARG A 293 4.36 -15.34 -24.31
CA ARG A 293 3.40 -16.44 -24.13
C ARG A 293 3.59 -17.08 -22.75
N PHE A 294 2.67 -16.80 -21.83
CA PHE A 294 2.79 -17.24 -20.45
C PHE A 294 2.11 -18.59 -20.22
N PRO A 295 2.72 -19.53 -19.48
CA PRO A 295 2.06 -20.76 -19.07
C PRO A 295 0.89 -20.41 -18.14
N VAL A 296 -0.30 -20.78 -18.58
CA VAL A 296 -1.52 -20.75 -17.78
C VAL A 296 -1.66 -22.12 -17.15
N GLU A 297 -1.18 -22.26 -15.92
CA GLU A 297 -1.59 -23.37 -15.08
C GLU A 297 -3.08 -23.19 -14.77
N PRO A 298 -3.94 -24.18 -15.08
CA PRO A 298 -5.32 -24.15 -14.65
C PRO A 298 -5.32 -24.33 -13.13
N VAL A 299 -5.28 -23.22 -12.38
CA VAL A 299 -5.44 -23.22 -10.93
C VAL A 299 -6.75 -23.99 -10.66
N PRO A 300 -6.69 -25.20 -10.08
CA PRO A 300 -7.90 -25.98 -9.89
C PRO A 300 -8.85 -25.14 -9.06
N ALA A 301 -10.12 -25.05 -9.47
CA ALA A 301 -11.13 -24.19 -8.86
C ALA A 301 -11.45 -24.67 -7.43
N ARG A 302 -10.52 -24.39 -6.52
CA ARG A 302 -10.62 -24.63 -5.10
C ARG A 302 -11.42 -23.47 -4.55
N TRP A 303 -12.44 -23.81 -3.77
CA TRP A 303 -13.24 -22.83 -3.04
C TRP A 303 -12.85 -22.89 -1.56
N PRO A 304 -11.62 -22.48 -1.17
CA PRO A 304 -11.17 -22.58 0.21
C PRO A 304 -11.98 -21.66 1.13
N GLY A 305 -12.68 -20.66 0.58
CA GLY A 305 -13.69 -19.84 1.26
C GLY A 305 -15.01 -20.55 1.61
N LEU A 306 -15.38 -21.66 0.95
CA LEU A 306 -16.70 -22.28 1.14
C LEU A 306 -16.86 -22.93 2.53
N ILE A 307 -15.84 -23.65 3.00
CA ILE A 307 -15.82 -24.27 4.34
C ILE A 307 -15.91 -23.21 5.45
N PRO A 308 -15.05 -22.16 5.50
CA PRO A 308 -15.15 -21.12 6.52
C PRO A 308 -16.45 -20.30 6.39
N ALA A 309 -16.96 -20.05 5.17
CA ALA A 309 -18.26 -19.39 5.00
C ALA A 309 -19.42 -20.24 5.55
N ALA A 310 -19.46 -21.55 5.27
CA ALA A 310 -20.45 -22.46 5.82
C ALA A 310 -20.36 -22.54 7.36
N ALA A 311 -19.14 -22.58 7.92
CA ALA A 311 -18.94 -22.52 9.36
C ALA A 311 -19.43 -21.19 9.97
N LEU A 312 -19.16 -20.05 9.31
CA LEU A 312 -19.64 -18.74 9.76
C LEU A 312 -21.16 -18.64 9.71
N LEU A 313 -21.79 -19.18 8.66
CA LEU A 313 -23.25 -19.23 8.53
C LEU A 313 -23.90 -20.01 9.68
N VAL A 314 -23.34 -21.18 10.02
CA VAL A 314 -23.81 -21.99 11.16
C VAL A 314 -23.63 -21.24 12.48
N LEU A 315 -22.50 -20.56 12.68
CA LEU A 315 -22.27 -19.72 13.88
C LEU A 315 -23.21 -18.50 13.94
N ALA A 316 -23.50 -17.86 12.80
CA ALA A 316 -24.38 -16.71 12.71
C ALA A 316 -25.84 -17.09 13.00
N VAL A 317 -26.36 -18.13 12.36
CA VAL A 317 -27.73 -18.65 12.58
C VAL A 317 -27.86 -19.21 13.99
N GLY A 318 -26.92 -20.04 14.43
CA GLY A 318 -26.90 -20.62 15.77
C GLY A 318 -26.84 -19.56 16.86
N GLY A 319 -25.92 -18.61 16.75
CA GLY A 319 -25.76 -17.48 17.66
C GLY A 319 -27.01 -16.58 17.71
N PHE A 320 -27.59 -16.24 16.55
CA PHE A 320 -28.81 -15.44 16.47
C PHE A 320 -30.00 -16.14 17.15
N VAL A 321 -30.25 -17.42 16.83
CA VAL A 321 -31.33 -18.21 17.44
C VAL A 321 -31.13 -18.36 18.94
N LEU A 322 -29.89 -18.61 19.38
CA LEU A 322 -29.54 -18.75 20.79
C LEU A 322 -29.76 -17.44 21.55
N LEU A 323 -29.25 -16.30 21.06
CA LEU A 323 -29.47 -14.97 21.65
C LEU A 323 -30.96 -14.60 21.69
N ARG A 324 -31.69 -14.83 20.60
CA ARG A 324 -33.14 -14.53 20.53
C ARG A 324 -33.96 -15.38 21.49
N ARG A 325 -33.62 -16.66 21.69
CA ARG A 325 -34.30 -17.57 22.63
C ARG A 325 -33.91 -17.36 24.10
N THR A 326 -32.68 -16.95 24.38
CA THR A 326 -32.14 -16.84 25.76
C THR A 326 -32.11 -15.42 26.32
N VAL A 327 -32.07 -14.39 25.49
CA VAL A 327 -32.02 -12.98 25.92
C VAL A 327 -33.29 -12.25 25.51
N VAL A 328 -33.56 -12.17 24.20
CA VAL A 328 -34.61 -11.29 23.67
C VAL A 328 -36.02 -11.75 24.05
N ALA A 329 -36.41 -12.97 23.69
CA ALA A 329 -37.76 -13.48 23.95
C ALA A 329 -38.11 -13.56 25.45
N PRO A 330 -37.19 -13.95 26.36
CA PRO A 330 -37.44 -13.87 27.80
C PRO A 330 -37.67 -12.45 28.32
N ILE A 331 -36.95 -11.44 27.82
CA ILE A 331 -37.16 -10.04 28.22
C ILE A 331 -38.50 -9.51 27.69
N LEU A 332 -38.85 -9.80 26.44
CA LEU A 332 -40.15 -9.41 25.86
C LEU A 332 -41.34 -10.07 26.60
N ARG A 333 -41.20 -11.34 27.00
CA ARG A 333 -42.19 -12.04 27.85
C ARG A 333 -42.30 -11.40 29.24
N LEU A 334 -41.16 -11.08 29.87
CA LEU A 334 -41.15 -10.37 31.15
C LEU A 334 -41.82 -8.99 31.04
N ARG A 335 -41.55 -8.23 29.97
CA ARG A 335 -42.22 -6.94 29.70
C ARG A 335 -43.73 -7.10 29.59
N ALA A 336 -44.20 -8.07 28.79
CA ALA A 336 -45.64 -8.32 28.63
C ALA A 336 -46.32 -8.68 29.95
N ASP A 337 -45.70 -9.55 30.76
CA ASP A 337 -46.25 -9.96 32.05
C ASP A 337 -46.14 -8.84 33.11
N ALA A 338 -45.10 -8.01 33.08
CA ALA A 338 -44.94 -6.85 33.96
C ALA A 338 -45.95 -5.74 33.65
N LEU A 339 -46.19 -5.44 32.36
CA LEU A 339 -47.26 -4.55 31.92
C LEU A 339 -48.63 -5.05 32.38
N ALA A 340 -48.92 -6.34 32.24
CA ALA A 340 -50.18 -6.93 32.69
C ALA A 340 -50.39 -6.75 34.21
N VAL A 341 -49.36 -6.98 35.04
CA VAL A 341 -49.44 -6.78 36.49
C VAL A 341 -49.61 -5.29 36.84
N ALA A 342 -48.85 -4.39 36.21
CA ALA A 342 -48.93 -2.95 36.43
C ALA A 342 -50.28 -2.35 35.97
N ALA A 343 -50.92 -2.93 34.94
CA ALA A 343 -52.26 -2.58 34.46
C ALA A 343 -53.39 -3.17 35.32
N GLY A 344 -53.09 -3.90 36.40
CA GLY A 344 -54.09 -4.45 37.31
C GLY A 344 -54.56 -5.88 37.01
N VAL A 345 -54.03 -6.56 35.99
CA VAL A 345 -54.38 -7.94 35.63
C VAL A 345 -53.69 -8.93 36.57
N LEU A 346 -54.16 -9.00 37.83
CA LEU A 346 -53.54 -9.78 38.90
C LEU A 346 -53.87 -11.29 38.84
N ASP A 347 -54.84 -11.71 38.02
CA ASP A 347 -55.32 -13.10 38.04
C ASP A 347 -54.36 -14.10 37.40
N ARG A 348 -53.64 -13.68 36.36
CA ARG A 348 -52.65 -14.50 35.63
C ARG A 348 -51.30 -14.51 36.38
N PRO A 349 -50.61 -15.66 36.54
CA PRO A 349 -49.27 -15.71 37.11
C PRO A 349 -48.21 -15.21 36.12
N VAL A 350 -47.14 -14.59 36.63
CA VAL A 350 -46.01 -14.12 35.79
C VAL A 350 -45.16 -15.33 35.36
N ARG A 351 -44.86 -15.46 34.06
CA ARG A 351 -44.20 -16.64 33.48
C ARG A 351 -42.70 -16.67 33.80
N GLN A 352 -42.31 -17.54 34.73
CA GLN A 352 -40.93 -17.67 35.21
C GLN A 352 -39.95 -18.05 34.08
N SER A 353 -38.86 -17.28 33.96
CA SER A 353 -37.77 -17.55 33.00
C SER A 353 -36.73 -18.53 33.57
N ARG A 354 -36.09 -19.29 32.67
CA ARG A 354 -34.94 -20.17 32.97
C ARG A 354 -33.60 -19.40 33.02
N VAL A 355 -33.61 -18.13 32.60
CA VAL A 355 -32.45 -17.24 32.49
C VAL A 355 -32.26 -16.48 33.81
N HIS A 356 -31.06 -16.48 34.39
CA HIS A 356 -30.82 -16.03 35.75
C HIS A 356 -31.23 -14.56 35.97
N GLU A 357 -30.76 -13.64 35.12
CA GLU A 357 -31.05 -12.20 35.22
C GLU A 357 -32.56 -11.91 35.11
N VAL A 358 -33.22 -12.49 34.10
CA VAL A 358 -34.66 -12.30 33.87
C VAL A 358 -35.48 -12.93 35.00
N ASN A 359 -35.09 -14.10 35.51
CA ASN A 359 -35.80 -14.79 36.60
C ASN A 359 -35.74 -14.00 37.92
N ARG A 360 -34.64 -13.28 38.21
CA ARG A 360 -34.58 -12.38 39.39
C ARG A 360 -35.68 -11.32 39.35
N LEU A 361 -35.86 -10.66 38.21
CA LEU A 361 -36.96 -9.69 37.99
C LEU A 361 -38.33 -10.35 37.97
N THR A 362 -38.47 -11.47 37.26
CA THR A 362 -39.75 -12.20 37.16
C THR A 362 -40.28 -12.59 38.54
N ARG A 363 -39.40 -13.07 39.43
CA ARG A 363 -39.71 -13.39 40.84
C ARG A 363 -40.00 -12.15 41.68
N ALA A 364 -39.46 -10.98 41.34
CA ALA A 364 -39.78 -9.74 42.02
C ALA A 364 -41.22 -9.30 41.66
N VAL A 365 -41.54 -9.21 40.37
CA VAL A 365 -42.88 -8.87 39.86
C VAL A 365 -43.95 -9.85 40.36
N GLU A 366 -43.68 -11.16 40.31
CA GLU A 366 -44.61 -12.19 40.82
C GLU A 366 -44.89 -12.05 42.32
N ARG A 367 -43.90 -11.64 43.13
CA ARG A 367 -44.10 -11.35 44.56
C ARG A 367 -44.90 -10.07 44.79
N CYS A 368 -44.70 -9.05 43.96
CA CYS A 368 -45.53 -7.84 44.00
C CYS A 368 -46.99 -8.19 43.67
N ARG A 369 -47.22 -8.94 42.59
CA ARG A 369 -48.54 -9.48 42.21
C ARG A 369 -49.17 -10.30 43.35
N SER A 370 -48.43 -11.21 43.96
CA SER A 370 -48.95 -12.09 45.02
C SER A 370 -49.29 -11.32 46.29
N LYS A 371 -48.48 -10.32 46.67
CA LYS A 371 -48.76 -9.40 47.79
C LYS A 371 -50.01 -8.55 47.51
N LEU A 372 -50.13 -7.94 46.33
CA LEU A 372 -51.32 -7.19 45.92
C LEU A 372 -52.58 -8.07 45.91
N ARG A 373 -52.48 -9.33 45.48
CA ARG A 373 -53.60 -10.30 45.50
C ARG A 373 -53.84 -10.94 46.87
N ARG A 374 -53.00 -10.68 47.88
CA ARG A 374 -53.00 -11.35 49.20
C ARG A 374 -52.96 -12.90 49.11
N ARG A 375 -52.23 -13.45 48.13
CA ARG A 375 -52.10 -14.91 47.89
C ARG A 375 -50.64 -15.37 48.01
N LYS A 376 -50.42 -16.63 48.42
CA LYS A 376 -49.09 -17.25 48.48
C LYS A 376 -48.47 -17.36 47.08
N VAL A 377 -47.15 -17.21 46.99
CA VAL A 377 -46.36 -17.32 45.74
C VAL A 377 -46.36 -18.78 45.25
N GLY A 378 -46.48 -19.00 43.94
CA GLY A 378 -46.43 -20.32 43.32
C GLY A 378 -45.04 -21.00 43.34
N ALA A 379 -44.97 -22.20 42.77
CA ALA A 379 -43.75 -23.01 42.70
C ALA A 379 -42.56 -22.28 42.03
N LYS A 380 -41.34 -22.63 42.42
CA LYS A 380 -40.10 -21.95 42.00
C LYS A 380 -39.39 -22.72 40.88
N VAL A 381 -39.22 -22.11 39.70
CA VAL A 381 -38.35 -22.63 38.63
C VAL A 381 -36.89 -22.28 38.95
N LYS A 382 -36.01 -23.28 38.97
CA LYS A 382 -34.54 -23.09 39.09
C LYS A 382 -33.99 -22.53 37.77
N PRO A 383 -33.30 -21.35 37.77
CA PRO A 383 -32.59 -20.88 36.58
C PRO A 383 -31.31 -21.68 36.37
N PHE A 384 -30.91 -21.89 35.12
CA PHE A 384 -29.67 -22.62 34.78
C PHE A 384 -28.79 -21.94 33.73
N ILE A 385 -29.29 -20.89 33.04
CA ILE A 385 -28.50 -20.14 32.04
C ILE A 385 -28.26 -18.72 32.53
N SER A 386 -27.00 -18.26 32.48
CA SER A 386 -26.64 -16.84 32.61
C SER A 386 -26.67 -16.17 31.24
N ALA A 387 -27.35 -15.03 31.10
CA ALA A 387 -27.39 -14.30 29.83
C ALA A 387 -25.98 -13.82 29.42
N GLN A 388 -25.14 -13.46 30.40
CA GLN A 388 -23.75 -13.08 30.16
C GLN A 388 -22.91 -14.24 29.63
N ALA A 389 -23.12 -15.47 30.14
CA ALA A 389 -22.39 -16.64 29.68
C ALA A 389 -22.72 -16.98 28.21
N VAL A 390 -23.99 -16.85 27.80
CA VAL A 390 -24.40 -17.06 26.40
C VAL A 390 -23.78 -16.02 25.46
N VAL A 391 -23.85 -14.73 25.83
CA VAL A 391 -23.25 -13.65 25.02
C VAL A 391 -21.74 -13.83 24.90
N ALA A 392 -21.06 -14.19 25.99
CA ALA A 392 -19.63 -14.52 25.97
C ALA A 392 -19.32 -15.73 25.07
N LEU A 393 -20.09 -16.82 25.18
CA LEU A 393 -19.90 -18.03 24.37
C LEU A 393 -20.03 -17.77 22.87
N VAL A 394 -21.07 -17.04 22.43
CA VAL A 394 -21.26 -16.68 21.02
C VAL A 394 -20.11 -15.79 20.52
N SER A 395 -19.67 -14.84 21.34
CA SER A 395 -18.58 -13.92 20.97
C SER A 395 -17.23 -14.65 20.88
N LEU A 396 -16.95 -15.58 21.81
CA LEU A 396 -15.76 -16.42 21.79
C LEU A 396 -15.76 -17.40 20.60
N ALA A 397 -16.92 -17.93 20.20
CA ALA A 397 -17.01 -18.80 19.02
C ALA A 397 -16.70 -18.03 17.72
N LEU A 398 -17.18 -16.79 17.58
CA LEU A 398 -16.86 -15.93 16.43
C LEU A 398 -15.38 -15.50 16.42
N LEU A 399 -14.81 -15.18 17.59
CA LEU A 399 -13.38 -14.88 17.71
C LEU A 399 -12.52 -16.12 17.41
N GLY A 400 -12.94 -17.31 17.85
CA GLY A 400 -12.31 -18.58 17.50
C GLY A 400 -12.27 -18.81 15.99
N TRP A 401 -13.41 -18.65 15.32
CA TRP A 401 -13.49 -18.72 13.84
C TRP A 401 -12.55 -17.71 13.17
N SER A 402 -12.52 -16.46 13.65
CA SER A 402 -11.62 -15.42 13.13
C SER A 402 -10.15 -15.82 13.25
N VAL A 403 -9.74 -16.36 14.41
CA VAL A 403 -8.36 -16.83 14.63
C VAL A 403 -8.05 -18.03 13.73
N THR A 404 -8.97 -18.99 13.60
CA THR A 404 -8.78 -20.15 12.70
C THR A 404 -8.60 -19.72 11.25
N VAL A 405 -9.45 -18.83 10.72
CA VAL A 405 -9.34 -18.33 9.32
C VAL A 405 -8.02 -17.57 9.09
N ALA A 406 -7.63 -16.70 10.03
CA ALA A 406 -6.35 -15.99 9.94
C ALA A 406 -5.14 -16.93 10.05
N ALA A 407 -5.24 -18.01 10.84
CA ALA A 407 -4.15 -18.96 11.05
C ALA A 407 -4.01 -20.00 9.92
N THR A 408 -5.10 -20.37 9.24
CA THR A 408 -5.08 -21.34 8.12
C THR A 408 -4.88 -20.65 6.78
N LEU A 409 -5.83 -19.80 6.35
CA LEU A 409 -5.78 -19.11 5.06
C LEU A 409 -4.88 -17.87 5.10
N GLY A 410 -4.86 -17.12 6.21
CA GLY A 410 -4.04 -15.90 6.34
C GLY A 410 -2.52 -16.15 6.43
N ARG A 411 -2.09 -17.41 6.57
CA ARG A 411 -0.68 -17.84 6.70
C ARG A 411 -0.11 -18.59 5.50
N GLN A 412 -0.92 -19.09 4.56
CA GLN A 412 -0.39 -19.70 3.35
C GLN A 412 0.49 -18.68 2.60
N ASN A 413 1.72 -19.07 2.28
CA ASN A 413 2.61 -18.30 1.43
C ASN A 413 2.34 -18.74 -0.01
N ALA A 414 2.11 -17.79 -0.92
CA ALA A 414 1.94 -18.10 -2.33
C ALA A 414 3.19 -18.82 -2.84
N ALA A 415 3.03 -20.01 -3.41
CA ALA A 415 4.11 -20.68 -4.09
C ALA A 415 4.42 -19.91 -5.38
N VAL A 416 5.61 -19.31 -5.46
CA VAL A 416 6.01 -18.58 -6.67
C VAL A 416 6.54 -19.57 -7.69
N SER A 417 5.96 -19.57 -8.89
CA SER A 417 6.44 -20.40 -10.00
C SER A 417 7.85 -19.99 -10.42
N PRO A 418 8.74 -20.93 -10.78
CA PRO A 418 10.05 -20.61 -11.35
C PRO A 418 10.00 -19.60 -12.51
N THR A 419 8.93 -19.60 -13.32
CA THR A 419 8.71 -18.64 -14.40
C THR A 419 8.56 -17.20 -13.91
N VAL A 420 7.97 -16.98 -12.73
CA VAL A 420 7.84 -15.63 -12.14
C VAL A 420 9.19 -15.17 -11.58
N LEU A 421 10.03 -16.09 -11.09
CA LEU A 421 11.39 -15.79 -10.67
C LEU A 421 12.32 -15.51 -11.87
N SER A 422 12.21 -16.25 -12.97
CA SER A 422 13.00 -15.99 -14.19
C SER A 422 12.63 -14.66 -14.83
N GLU A 423 11.33 -14.37 -14.99
CA GLU A 423 10.83 -13.06 -15.45
C GLU A 423 11.29 -11.91 -14.55
N TYR A 424 11.30 -12.08 -13.21
CA TYR A 424 11.82 -11.07 -12.31
C TYR A 424 13.33 -10.87 -12.47
N GLY A 425 14.09 -11.98 -12.58
CA GLY A 425 15.52 -11.97 -12.86
C GLY A 425 15.86 -11.23 -14.16
N GLY A 426 15.22 -11.59 -15.27
CA GLY A 426 15.44 -10.96 -16.57
C GLY A 426 15.14 -9.45 -16.57
N ARG A 427 14.11 -9.01 -15.83
CA ARG A 427 13.85 -7.58 -15.63
C ARG A 427 14.98 -6.87 -14.88
N VAL A 428 15.57 -7.51 -13.86
CA VAL A 428 16.71 -6.95 -13.11
C VAL A 428 17.96 -6.91 -13.98
N THR A 429 18.22 -7.96 -14.76
CA THR A 429 19.30 -7.97 -15.76
C THR A 429 19.14 -6.82 -16.75
N HIS A 430 17.94 -6.60 -17.30
CA HIS A 430 17.66 -5.49 -18.20
C HIS A 430 17.85 -4.10 -17.57
N SER A 431 17.49 -3.91 -16.30
CA SER A 431 17.75 -2.66 -15.57
C SER A 431 19.25 -2.42 -15.37
N ALA A 432 20.02 -3.45 -15.01
CA ALA A 432 21.47 -3.37 -14.90
C ALA A 432 22.10 -3.00 -16.24
N ASP A 433 21.69 -3.66 -17.32
CA ASP A 433 22.21 -3.42 -18.67
C ASP A 433 21.87 -2.02 -19.21
N THR A 434 20.73 -1.46 -18.80
CA THR A 434 20.33 -0.09 -19.14
C THR A 434 21.20 0.94 -18.40
N LEU A 435 21.45 0.74 -17.11
CA LEU A 435 22.39 1.58 -16.35
C LEU A 435 23.83 1.46 -16.89
N ARG A 436 24.30 0.24 -17.18
CA ARG A 436 25.62 -0.01 -17.78
C ARG A 436 25.79 0.77 -19.08
N ARG A 437 24.81 0.68 -20.00
CA ARG A 437 24.83 1.40 -21.26
C ARG A 437 24.84 2.91 -21.06
N SER A 438 24.04 3.45 -20.12
CA SER A 438 24.04 4.90 -19.82
C SER A 438 25.40 5.40 -19.31
N LEU A 439 26.09 4.63 -18.46
CA LEU A 439 27.42 4.98 -17.95
C LEU A 439 28.52 4.85 -19.02
N SER A 440 28.45 3.83 -19.87
CA SER A 440 29.36 3.69 -21.01
C SER A 440 29.16 4.80 -22.04
N GLN A 441 27.91 5.18 -22.32
CA GLN A 441 27.59 6.22 -23.28
C GLN A 441 28.08 7.59 -22.79
N GLY A 442 27.83 7.96 -21.53
CA GLY A 442 28.36 9.22 -20.97
C GLY A 442 29.89 9.34 -21.04
N LEU A 443 30.63 8.25 -20.83
CA LEU A 443 32.08 8.22 -21.06
C LEU A 443 32.45 8.38 -22.55
N GLY A 444 31.61 7.87 -23.46
CA GLY A 444 31.71 8.10 -24.91
C GLY A 444 31.52 9.57 -25.27
N ASP A 445 30.45 10.20 -24.77
CA ASP A 445 30.14 11.61 -25.05
C ASP A 445 31.30 12.54 -24.61
N LEU A 446 31.87 12.31 -23.42
CA LEU A 446 33.04 13.04 -22.93
C LEU A 446 34.27 12.86 -23.84
N ARG A 447 34.52 11.63 -24.33
CA ARG A 447 35.61 11.34 -25.28
C ARG A 447 35.39 12.02 -26.64
N ALA A 448 34.15 12.11 -27.12
CA ALA A 448 33.82 12.83 -28.34
C ALA A 448 34.07 14.34 -28.17
N VAL A 449 33.61 14.94 -27.08
CA VAL A 449 33.88 16.35 -26.74
C VAL A 449 35.40 16.62 -26.64
N ALA A 450 36.16 15.72 -26.01
CA ALA A 450 37.62 15.85 -25.91
C ALA A 450 38.32 15.83 -27.29
N ARG A 451 37.87 14.99 -28.24
CA ARG A 451 38.42 14.97 -29.62
C ARG A 451 38.05 16.22 -30.42
N LEU A 452 36.84 16.74 -30.24
CA LEU A 452 36.35 17.98 -30.86
C LEU A 452 36.94 19.25 -30.22
N SER A 453 37.48 19.16 -29.00
CA SER A 453 38.15 20.25 -28.29
C SER A 453 39.66 20.36 -28.53
N ALA A 454 40.27 19.39 -29.23
CA ALA A 454 41.71 19.38 -29.51
C ALA A 454 42.19 20.72 -30.12
N GLY A 455 43.18 21.33 -29.48
CA GLY A 455 43.78 22.62 -29.87
C GLY A 455 43.01 23.89 -29.46
N LYS A 456 41.85 23.79 -28.77
CA LYS A 456 41.04 24.96 -28.38
C LYS A 456 41.37 25.48 -26.97
N GLN A 457 41.08 26.75 -26.74
CA GLN A 457 41.21 27.37 -25.41
C GLN A 457 40.00 27.03 -24.51
N PRO A 458 40.15 26.95 -23.17
CA PRO A 458 39.07 26.59 -22.25
C PRO A 458 37.78 27.39 -22.41
N ASP A 459 37.85 28.71 -22.61
CA ASP A 459 36.65 29.55 -22.77
C ASP A 459 35.83 29.21 -24.03
N GLN A 460 36.47 28.69 -25.08
CA GLN A 460 35.79 28.25 -26.30
C GLN A 460 35.02 26.94 -26.13
N LEU A 461 35.25 26.21 -25.02
CA LEU A 461 34.58 24.95 -24.74
C LEU A 461 33.27 25.14 -23.97
N ARG A 462 33.02 26.31 -23.38
CA ARG A 462 31.88 26.56 -22.49
C ARG A 462 30.54 26.13 -23.10
N GLY A 463 30.26 26.52 -24.35
CA GLY A 463 29.02 26.12 -25.04
C GLY A 463 28.88 24.61 -25.26
N MET A 464 29.98 23.89 -25.49
CA MET A 464 29.95 22.42 -25.59
C MET A 464 29.72 21.76 -24.23
N LEU A 465 30.29 22.32 -23.15
CA LEU A 465 30.06 21.83 -21.78
C LEU A 465 28.62 22.09 -21.33
N GLU A 466 28.09 23.28 -21.62
CA GLU A 466 26.68 23.65 -21.39
C GLU A 466 25.76 22.70 -22.14
N GLN A 467 26.02 22.43 -23.42
CA GLN A 467 25.22 21.51 -24.20
C GLN A 467 25.30 20.07 -23.70
N LEU A 468 26.47 19.59 -23.24
CA LEU A 468 26.60 18.26 -22.63
C LEU A 468 25.91 18.15 -21.25
N ALA A 469 25.86 19.25 -20.49
CA ALA A 469 25.17 19.30 -19.21
C ALA A 469 23.64 19.46 -19.36
N MET A 470 23.18 20.13 -20.42
CA MET A 470 21.76 20.31 -20.73
C MET A 470 21.15 19.10 -21.45
N ASN A 471 21.86 18.48 -22.40
CA ASN A 471 21.34 17.34 -23.14
C ASN A 471 21.24 16.08 -22.26
N GLU A 472 20.08 15.44 -22.33
CA GLU A 472 19.72 14.16 -21.68
C GLU A 472 19.79 14.05 -20.14
N SER A 473 20.17 15.10 -19.41
CA SER A 473 20.15 15.16 -17.92
C SER A 473 20.96 14.09 -17.17
N ARG A 474 21.82 13.34 -17.89
CA ARG A 474 22.63 12.24 -17.33
C ARG A 474 23.72 12.73 -16.39
N PHE A 475 24.29 13.89 -16.68
CA PHE A 475 25.29 14.56 -15.84
C PHE A 475 24.63 15.55 -14.88
N ARG A 476 25.08 15.52 -13.63
CA ARG A 476 24.86 16.58 -12.65
C ARG A 476 25.64 17.83 -13.03
N SER A 477 26.91 17.65 -13.39
CA SER A 477 27.88 18.68 -13.68
C SER A 477 28.88 18.15 -14.71
N VAL A 478 29.36 19.03 -15.58
CA VAL A 478 30.43 18.75 -16.54
C VAL A 478 31.46 19.87 -16.41
N TYR A 479 32.73 19.53 -16.26
CA TYR A 479 33.78 20.53 -16.03
C TYR A 479 35.14 20.09 -16.55
N LEU A 480 35.95 21.09 -16.90
CA LEU A 480 37.34 20.95 -17.30
C LEU A 480 38.23 21.24 -16.09
N THR A 481 39.21 20.38 -15.82
CA THR A 481 40.25 20.63 -14.82
C THR A 481 41.63 20.82 -15.42
N ASP A 482 42.50 21.50 -14.69
CA ASP A 482 43.95 21.44 -14.88
C ASP A 482 44.53 20.07 -14.43
N ALA A 483 45.87 19.97 -14.48
CA ALA A 483 46.63 18.77 -14.12
C ALA A 483 46.61 18.46 -12.60
N ASP A 484 46.41 19.47 -11.77
CA ASP A 484 46.31 19.35 -10.31
C ASP A 484 44.86 19.08 -9.86
N GLY A 485 43.90 19.13 -10.80
CA GLY A 485 42.48 18.87 -10.60
C GLY A 485 41.67 20.08 -10.15
N GLY A 486 42.21 21.29 -10.30
CA GLY A 486 41.50 22.57 -10.14
C GLY A 486 40.55 22.82 -11.31
N VAL A 487 39.34 23.32 -11.03
CA VAL A 487 38.30 23.52 -12.06
C VAL A 487 38.54 24.82 -12.84
N LEU A 488 38.73 24.69 -14.15
CA LEU A 488 38.96 25.81 -15.08
C LEU A 488 37.66 26.36 -15.67
N GLN A 489 36.73 25.47 -16.00
CA GLN A 489 35.41 25.78 -16.58
C GLN A 489 34.41 24.72 -16.13
N SER A 490 33.15 25.10 -15.91
CA SER A 490 32.09 24.18 -15.50
C SER A 490 30.73 24.54 -16.10
N ALA A 491 29.87 23.54 -16.20
CA ALA A 491 28.49 23.62 -16.64
C ALA A 491 27.59 22.66 -15.84
N GLY A 492 26.30 22.99 -15.72
CA GLY A 492 25.34 22.25 -14.90
C GLY A 492 25.30 22.73 -13.45
N ARG A 493 25.13 21.79 -12.51
CA ARG A 493 25.13 22.10 -11.06
C ARG A 493 26.55 22.15 -10.50
N GLU A 494 26.69 22.64 -9.28
CA GLU A 494 27.95 22.60 -8.53
C GLU A 494 28.46 21.14 -8.39
N ALA A 495 29.76 20.98 -8.67
CA ALA A 495 30.50 19.74 -8.55
C ALA A 495 30.55 19.28 -7.08
N LEU A 496 30.38 17.99 -6.85
CA LEU A 496 30.41 17.38 -5.52
C LEU A 496 31.74 16.67 -5.22
N ARG A 497 32.61 16.51 -6.23
CA ARG A 497 33.96 15.97 -6.06
C ARG A 497 34.87 17.02 -5.44
N ASP A 498 35.65 16.63 -4.43
CA ASP A 498 36.72 17.48 -3.91
C ASP A 498 37.80 17.71 -4.99
N PRO A 499 38.31 18.95 -5.15
CA PRO A 499 39.40 19.25 -6.08
C PRO A 499 40.66 18.43 -5.77
N GLY A 500 41.39 18.05 -6.82
CA GLY A 500 42.60 17.24 -6.69
C GLY A 500 42.85 16.34 -7.89
N LYS A 501 44.11 15.92 -8.06
CA LYS A 501 44.62 15.20 -9.23
C LYS A 501 43.78 13.96 -9.55
N LEU A 502 43.39 13.86 -10.81
CA LEU A 502 42.65 12.72 -11.36
C LEU A 502 43.60 11.57 -11.72
N PRO A 503 43.13 10.30 -11.76
CA PRO A 503 43.92 9.19 -12.26
C PRO A 503 44.32 9.39 -13.72
N ASP A 504 45.47 8.86 -14.12
CA ASP A 504 45.90 8.94 -15.52
C ASP A 504 44.98 8.07 -16.41
N GLY A 505 44.64 8.57 -17.61
CA GLY A 505 43.82 7.86 -18.61
C GLY A 505 42.36 8.32 -18.68
N ALA A 506 41.45 7.40 -19.02
CA ALA A 506 40.03 7.71 -19.18
C ALA A 506 39.13 6.56 -18.72
N GLY A 507 38.20 6.80 -17.81
CA GLY A 507 37.37 5.75 -17.22
C GLY A 507 36.24 6.28 -16.34
N LEU A 508 35.70 5.38 -15.51
CA LEU A 508 34.61 5.64 -14.57
C LEU A 508 35.07 5.35 -13.15
N ARG A 509 34.73 6.22 -12.19
CA ARG A 509 35.11 6.09 -10.78
C ARG A 509 34.00 6.54 -9.84
N GLN A 510 33.98 5.93 -8.67
CA GLN A 510 33.26 6.42 -7.49
C GLN A 510 34.28 7.19 -6.62
N HIS A 511 34.03 8.46 -6.34
CA HIS A 511 34.95 9.33 -5.59
C HIS A 511 34.89 9.08 -4.08
N ASN A 512 33.69 8.94 -3.53
CA ASN A 512 33.45 8.78 -2.09
C ASN A 512 32.70 7.49 -1.75
N THR A 513 32.90 7.02 -0.52
CA THR A 513 32.27 5.79 0.01
C THR A 513 31.46 6.03 1.28
N SER A 514 31.25 7.31 1.62
CA SER A 514 30.50 7.81 2.76
C SER A 514 30.05 9.25 2.49
N GLY A 515 29.13 9.77 3.31
CA GLY A 515 28.54 11.10 3.16
C GLY A 515 27.08 11.06 2.76
N ARG A 516 26.54 12.18 2.25
CA ARG A 516 25.11 12.32 1.91
C ARG A 516 24.76 11.93 0.48
N VAL A 517 25.73 11.97 -0.44
CA VAL A 517 25.55 11.72 -1.88
C VAL A 517 26.78 11.00 -2.43
N PRO A 518 26.67 9.84 -3.10
CA PRO A 518 27.72 9.27 -3.92
C PRO A 518 28.03 10.17 -5.10
N VAL A 519 29.31 10.40 -5.30
CA VAL A 519 29.87 11.17 -6.39
C VAL A 519 30.50 10.16 -7.34
N VAL A 520 29.85 10.01 -8.49
CA VAL A 520 30.20 9.05 -9.54
C VAL A 520 30.58 9.88 -10.75
N TYR A 521 31.75 9.67 -11.32
CA TYR A 521 32.24 10.49 -12.41
C TYR A 521 32.88 9.66 -13.52
N ALA A 522 32.70 10.12 -14.75
CA ALA A 522 33.52 9.73 -15.89
C ALA A 522 34.55 10.84 -16.17
N PHE A 523 35.73 10.46 -16.65
CA PHE A 523 36.81 11.40 -16.97
C PHE A 523 37.59 10.97 -18.22
N THR A 524 38.18 11.96 -18.91
CA THR A 524 39.08 11.74 -20.05
C THR A 524 40.02 12.94 -20.22
N HIS A 525 41.28 12.69 -20.58
CA HIS A 525 42.20 13.77 -20.97
C HIS A 525 41.77 14.42 -22.29
N LEU A 526 42.11 15.70 -22.45
CA LEU A 526 42.10 16.37 -23.76
C LEU A 526 43.34 15.94 -24.56
N PRO A 527 43.23 15.74 -25.88
CA PRO A 527 44.40 15.54 -26.74
C PRO A 527 45.40 16.70 -26.61
N ASP A 528 46.69 16.36 -26.58
CA ASP A 528 47.82 17.30 -26.53
C ASP A 528 47.79 18.30 -25.36
N SER A 529 47.07 17.97 -24.28
CA SER A 529 46.90 18.82 -23.10
C SER A 529 46.96 18.02 -21.80
N ALA A 530 47.45 18.66 -20.73
CA ALA A 530 47.40 18.09 -19.38
C ALA A 530 46.02 18.25 -18.70
N GLN A 531 45.06 18.91 -19.38
CA GLN A 531 43.71 19.14 -18.88
C GLN A 531 42.84 17.89 -18.97
N VAL A 532 41.90 17.74 -18.03
CA VAL A 532 40.99 16.60 -17.95
C VAL A 532 39.55 17.07 -17.99
N LEU A 533 38.75 16.49 -18.87
CA LEU A 533 37.31 16.68 -18.91
C LEU A 533 36.65 15.65 -17.97
N VAL A 534 35.75 16.13 -17.10
CA VAL A 534 35.05 15.33 -16.09
C VAL A 534 33.54 15.56 -16.21
N GLY A 535 32.75 14.49 -16.12
CA GLY A 535 31.30 14.55 -15.97
C GLY A 535 30.85 13.75 -14.74
N GLU A 536 30.22 14.41 -13.76
CA GLU A 536 29.60 13.75 -12.61
C GLU A 536 28.18 13.31 -12.95
N TYR A 537 27.83 12.06 -12.67
CA TYR A 537 26.49 11.51 -12.93
C TYR A 537 25.46 11.95 -11.87
N ASP A 538 24.20 12.10 -12.29
CA ASP A 538 23.10 12.35 -11.36
C ASP A 538 22.54 11.03 -10.78
N VAL A 539 22.82 10.77 -9.51
CA VAL A 539 22.36 9.55 -8.80
C VAL A 539 20.83 9.38 -8.80
N PRO A 540 20.00 10.43 -8.58
CA PRO A 540 18.55 10.35 -8.79
C PRO A 540 18.14 9.89 -10.20
N ARG A 541 18.79 10.40 -11.25
CA ARG A 541 18.56 9.95 -12.63
C ARG A 541 18.94 8.48 -12.81
N MET A 542 20.08 8.04 -12.29
CA MET A 542 20.47 6.62 -12.28
C MET A 542 19.44 5.74 -11.57
N ALA A 543 18.93 6.17 -10.42
CA ALA A 543 17.88 5.44 -9.68
C ALA A 543 16.58 5.33 -10.50
N SER A 544 16.19 6.39 -11.22
CA SER A 544 14.98 6.37 -12.06
C SER A 544 15.02 5.32 -13.19
N MET A 545 16.22 5.03 -13.73
CA MET A 545 16.40 4.01 -14.78
C MET A 545 16.17 2.57 -14.28
N LEU A 546 16.30 2.34 -12.97
CA LEU A 546 16.17 1.01 -12.37
C LEU A 546 14.72 0.58 -12.13
N GLY A 547 13.79 1.55 -12.04
CA GLY A 547 12.40 1.35 -11.63
C GLY A 547 11.57 0.45 -12.54
N SER A 548 12.03 0.22 -13.79
CA SER A 548 11.40 -0.70 -14.75
C SER A 548 11.31 -2.14 -14.23
N ALA A 549 12.26 -2.59 -13.41
CA ALA A 549 12.26 -3.95 -12.88
C ALA A 549 11.12 -4.25 -11.90
N GLY A 550 10.62 -3.22 -11.21
CA GLY A 550 9.61 -3.32 -10.16
C GLY A 550 10.18 -3.69 -8.79
N GLY A 551 9.46 -3.25 -7.75
CA GLY A 551 9.89 -3.38 -6.36
C GLY A 551 11.06 -2.46 -6.04
N ARG A 552 11.81 -2.84 -5.01
CA ARG A 552 12.95 -2.04 -4.55
C ARG A 552 14.23 -2.52 -5.19
N VAL A 553 14.81 -1.69 -6.04
CA VAL A 553 16.04 -1.94 -6.77
C VAL A 553 17.12 -1.02 -6.25
N ARG A 554 18.29 -1.58 -5.93
CA ARG A 554 19.46 -0.86 -5.42
C ARG A 554 20.68 -1.14 -6.27
N VAL A 555 21.49 -0.12 -6.51
CA VAL A 555 22.88 -0.30 -6.96
C VAL A 555 23.75 -0.35 -5.71
N VAL A 556 24.59 -1.36 -5.60
CA VAL A 556 25.40 -1.64 -4.41
C VAL A 556 26.88 -1.74 -4.81
N ASP A 557 27.75 -1.07 -4.05
CA ASP A 557 29.20 -1.09 -4.29
C ASP A 557 29.91 -2.32 -3.70
N GLU A 558 31.20 -2.50 -4.01
CA GLU A 558 32.04 -3.59 -3.49
C GLU A 558 32.02 -3.69 -1.95
N GLY A 559 31.82 -2.57 -1.25
CA GLY A 559 31.67 -2.50 0.20
C GLY A 559 30.29 -2.89 0.72
N LYS A 560 29.40 -3.40 -0.13
CA LYS A 560 27.99 -3.73 0.16
C LYS A 560 27.16 -2.51 0.57
N ARG A 561 27.48 -1.31 0.05
CA ARG A 561 26.81 -0.05 0.37
C ARG A 561 25.96 0.44 -0.80
N THR A 562 24.77 0.94 -0.49
CA THR A 562 23.80 1.43 -1.48
C THR A 562 24.26 2.76 -2.11
N ILE A 563 24.40 2.77 -3.43
CA ILE A 563 24.75 3.94 -4.26
C ILE A 563 23.49 4.60 -4.82
N ALA A 564 22.51 3.82 -5.28
CA ALA A 564 21.22 4.28 -5.77
C ALA A 564 20.11 3.34 -5.26
N ASP A 565 18.89 3.85 -5.05
CA ASP A 565 17.73 3.12 -4.51
C ASP A 565 16.43 3.67 -5.13
N THR A 566 15.51 2.79 -5.52
CA THR A 566 14.20 3.19 -6.09
C THR A 566 13.15 3.55 -5.04
N GLU A 567 13.22 3.03 -3.80
CA GLU A 567 12.16 3.18 -2.78
C GLU A 567 12.59 4.06 -1.58
N GLY A 568 13.21 5.20 -1.88
CA GLY A 568 13.64 6.15 -0.86
C GLY A 568 15.12 6.01 -0.53
N TYR A 569 15.82 7.14 -0.64
CA TYR A 569 17.25 7.14 -0.85
C TYR A 569 18.04 7.37 0.46
N PHE A 570 18.82 6.35 0.86
CA PHE A 570 19.79 6.43 1.95
C PHE A 570 21.19 6.07 1.44
N ALA A 571 21.97 7.11 1.13
CA ALA A 571 23.36 7.03 0.69
C ALA A 571 24.21 6.12 1.58
N PHE A 572 24.95 5.22 0.94
CA PHE A 572 25.92 4.31 1.56
C PHE A 572 25.35 3.38 2.65
N SER A 573 24.03 3.23 2.72
CA SER A 573 23.40 2.27 3.64
C SER A 573 23.88 0.86 3.33
N GLN A 574 24.43 0.18 4.34
CA GLN A 574 24.93 -1.19 4.18
C GLN A 574 23.79 -2.17 3.98
N LEU A 575 24.03 -3.14 3.12
CA LEU A 575 23.16 -4.29 2.91
C LEU A 575 23.28 -5.24 4.12
N THR A 576 22.28 -5.22 5.01
CA THR A 576 22.29 -5.99 6.26
C THR A 576 21.49 -7.29 6.20
N ASP A 577 20.60 -7.44 5.22
CA ASP A 577 19.81 -8.66 5.03
C ASP A 577 20.71 -9.81 4.51
N PRO A 578 20.80 -10.96 5.21
CA PRO A 578 21.64 -12.08 4.80
C PRO A 578 21.33 -12.64 3.41
N VAL A 579 20.06 -12.63 2.97
CA VAL A 579 19.65 -13.13 1.65
C VAL A 579 20.13 -12.17 0.56
N LEU A 580 20.00 -10.87 0.77
CA LEU A 580 20.49 -9.87 -0.18
C LEU A 580 22.02 -9.88 -0.25
N VAL A 581 22.71 -10.03 0.90
CA VAL A 581 24.18 -10.14 0.96
C VAL A 581 24.69 -11.41 0.27
N LYS A 582 24.00 -12.54 0.41
CA LYS A 582 24.28 -13.79 -0.30
C LYS A 582 24.18 -13.57 -1.81
N ASN A 583 23.02 -13.12 -2.29
CA ASN A 583 22.78 -12.93 -3.72
C ASN A 583 23.71 -11.84 -4.33
N PHE A 584 24.02 -10.77 -3.60
CA PHE A 584 25.08 -9.82 -4.01
C PHE A 584 26.43 -10.52 -4.25
N THR A 585 26.82 -11.43 -3.35
CA THR A 585 28.13 -12.10 -3.42
C THR A 585 28.17 -13.10 -4.59
N THR A 586 27.07 -13.82 -4.84
CA THR A 586 26.89 -14.71 -6.01
C THR A 586 26.89 -13.94 -7.33
N ALA A 587 26.18 -12.81 -7.42
CA ALA A 587 26.21 -11.98 -8.62
C ALA A 587 27.61 -11.41 -8.89
N GLN A 588 28.35 -11.03 -7.84
CA GLN A 588 29.70 -10.49 -7.98
C GLN A 588 30.69 -11.47 -8.62
N THR A 589 30.53 -12.79 -8.41
CA THR A 589 31.32 -13.84 -9.09
C THR A 589 30.83 -14.15 -10.51
N GLY A 590 29.69 -13.59 -10.94
CA GLY A 590 29.08 -13.85 -12.24
C GLY A 590 28.19 -15.09 -12.29
N GLU A 591 27.76 -15.60 -11.12
CA GLU A 591 26.82 -16.72 -11.00
C GLU A 591 25.37 -16.22 -10.92
N ASP A 592 24.40 -17.08 -11.27
CA ASP A 592 22.98 -16.75 -11.22
C ASP A 592 22.50 -16.53 -9.77
N ALA A 593 22.15 -15.29 -9.45
CA ALA A 593 21.82 -14.84 -8.10
C ALA A 593 20.32 -14.53 -7.96
N ARG A 594 19.48 -15.54 -8.20
CA ARG A 594 18.01 -15.47 -8.13
C ARG A 594 17.48 -16.42 -7.07
N GLU A 595 16.68 -15.92 -6.13
CA GLU A 595 16.17 -16.69 -5.00
C GLU A 595 14.74 -16.28 -4.60
N THR A 596 13.92 -17.25 -4.19
CA THR A 596 12.60 -17.02 -3.62
C THR A 596 12.64 -17.32 -2.13
N THR A 597 12.32 -16.31 -1.30
CA THR A 597 12.13 -16.50 0.15
C THR A 597 10.65 -16.77 0.47
N SER A 598 10.32 -16.95 1.75
CA SER A 598 8.92 -17.08 2.20
C SER A 598 8.07 -15.81 2.00
N THR A 599 8.70 -14.66 1.70
CA THR A 599 8.04 -13.33 1.67
C THR A 599 8.48 -12.42 0.53
N THR A 600 9.61 -12.67 -0.12
CA THR A 600 10.23 -11.83 -1.14
C THR A 600 10.84 -12.66 -2.27
N LEU A 601 10.81 -12.13 -3.49
CA LEU A 601 11.75 -12.52 -4.54
C LEU A 601 12.98 -11.63 -4.43
N VAL A 602 14.14 -12.24 -4.63
CA VAL A 602 15.44 -11.57 -4.69
C VAL A 602 16.10 -11.94 -6.01
N ALA A 603 16.61 -10.93 -6.70
CA ALA A 603 17.47 -11.13 -7.86
C ALA A 603 18.61 -10.11 -7.80
N ALA A 604 19.81 -10.55 -8.16
CA ALA A 604 20.98 -9.68 -8.27
C ALA A 604 21.71 -9.90 -9.60
N GLU A 605 22.23 -8.82 -10.18
CA GLU A 605 22.95 -8.82 -11.44
C GLU A 605 24.23 -7.99 -11.32
N ARG A 606 25.34 -8.44 -11.90
CA ARG A 606 26.58 -7.67 -11.92
C ARG A 606 26.49 -6.58 -12.99
N LEU A 607 26.79 -5.33 -12.62
CA LEU A 607 26.58 -4.19 -13.53
C LEU A 607 27.42 -4.27 -14.81
N ALA A 608 28.64 -4.81 -14.75
CA ALA A 608 29.47 -5.08 -15.92
C ALA A 608 30.55 -6.13 -15.64
N GLY A 609 30.73 -7.08 -16.56
CA GLY A 609 31.86 -8.02 -16.57
C GLY A 609 33.18 -7.37 -16.99
N GLU A 610 33.15 -6.52 -18.01
CA GLU A 610 34.31 -5.95 -18.70
C GLU A 610 34.19 -4.43 -18.95
N GLY A 611 35.30 -3.80 -19.36
CA GLY A 611 35.37 -2.38 -19.70
C GLY A 611 35.34 -1.43 -18.50
N SER A 612 35.34 -0.13 -18.74
CA SER A 612 35.46 0.90 -17.68
C SER A 612 34.33 0.89 -16.65
N VAL A 613 33.15 0.35 -16.96
CA VAL A 613 32.05 0.18 -15.98
C VAL A 613 32.37 -0.95 -14.99
N ALA A 614 33.08 -2.00 -15.40
CA ALA A 614 33.43 -3.13 -14.54
C ALA A 614 34.40 -2.74 -13.41
N GLU A 615 35.17 -1.67 -13.59
CA GLU A 615 36.04 -1.10 -12.56
C GLU A 615 35.29 -0.59 -11.33
N LEU A 616 33.99 -0.29 -11.46
CA LEU A 616 33.13 0.08 -10.33
C LEU A 616 32.78 -1.13 -9.45
N LYS A 617 32.83 -2.35 -10.00
CA LYS A 617 32.45 -3.62 -9.35
C LYS A 617 31.05 -3.62 -8.71
N TRP A 618 30.15 -2.78 -9.22
CA TRP A 618 28.80 -2.65 -8.69
C TRP A 618 27.91 -3.83 -9.07
N VAL A 619 26.93 -4.10 -8.20
CA VAL A 619 25.87 -5.10 -8.39
C VAL A 619 24.53 -4.41 -8.24
N VAL A 620 23.60 -4.68 -9.14
CA VAL A 620 22.19 -4.30 -8.99
C VAL A 620 21.50 -5.39 -8.19
N VAL A 621 20.92 -5.05 -7.04
CA VAL A 621 20.21 -5.97 -6.15
C VAL A 621 18.77 -5.52 -6.03
N ALA A 622 17.82 -6.39 -6.37
CA ALA A 622 16.40 -6.09 -6.34
C ALA A 622 15.63 -7.03 -5.39
N GLU A 623 14.70 -6.46 -4.63
CA GLU A 623 13.73 -7.21 -3.82
C GLU A 623 12.29 -6.83 -4.17
N GLN A 624 11.45 -7.86 -4.37
CA GLN A 624 10.03 -7.71 -4.67
C GLN A 624 9.23 -8.51 -3.63
N PRO A 625 8.41 -7.86 -2.78
CA PRO A 625 7.53 -8.58 -1.86
C PRO A 625 6.59 -9.51 -2.61
N ILE A 626 6.51 -10.78 -2.21
CA ILE A 626 5.58 -11.74 -2.84
C ILE A 626 4.14 -11.27 -2.68
N GLY A 627 3.82 -10.57 -1.58
CA GLY A 627 2.50 -10.01 -1.32
C GLY A 627 2.03 -8.95 -2.32
N SER A 628 2.94 -8.29 -3.06
CA SER A 628 2.58 -7.36 -4.14
C SER A 628 2.54 -8.00 -5.52
N LEU A 629 2.92 -9.28 -5.68
CA LEU A 629 2.89 -9.98 -6.98
C LEU A 629 1.49 -10.39 -7.47
N GLY A 630 0.40 -9.93 -6.85
CA GLY A 630 -0.98 -10.14 -7.33
C GLY A 630 -1.46 -11.59 -7.44
N VAL A 631 -0.62 -12.58 -7.09
CA VAL A 631 -0.88 -14.01 -7.24
C VAL A 631 -2.17 -14.41 -6.52
N ALA A 632 -2.97 -15.30 -7.11
CA ALA A 632 -4.28 -15.70 -6.60
C ALA A 632 -4.28 -16.11 -5.11
N ASP A 633 -3.25 -16.81 -4.64
CA ASP A 633 -3.11 -17.17 -3.22
C ASP A 633 -2.96 -15.95 -2.30
N ASN A 634 -2.33 -14.86 -2.76
CA ASN A 634 -2.24 -13.61 -2.00
C ASN A 634 -3.60 -12.90 -1.88
N THR A 635 -4.45 -12.96 -2.91
CA THR A 635 -5.78 -12.34 -2.85
C THR A 635 -6.68 -13.08 -1.85
N VAL A 636 -6.63 -14.42 -1.84
CA VAL A 636 -7.29 -15.27 -0.82
C VAL A 636 -6.73 -14.97 0.58
N ARG A 637 -5.41 -14.85 0.73
CA ARG A 637 -4.74 -14.52 2.00
C ARG A 637 -5.17 -13.14 2.55
N ALA A 638 -5.23 -12.13 1.68
CA ALA A 638 -5.69 -10.78 2.03
C ALA A 638 -7.18 -10.78 2.39
N GLY A 639 -8.02 -11.42 1.57
CA GLY A 639 -9.45 -11.60 1.83
C GLY A 639 -9.73 -12.30 3.16
N ALA A 640 -8.97 -13.36 3.49
CA ALA A 640 -9.08 -14.07 4.77
C ALA A 640 -8.72 -13.19 5.97
N ARG A 641 -7.69 -12.34 5.87
CA ARG A 641 -7.35 -11.37 6.93
C ARG A 641 -8.45 -10.34 7.15
N VAL A 642 -9.03 -9.81 6.06
CA VAL A 642 -10.15 -8.87 6.12
C VAL A 642 -11.39 -9.53 6.72
N ALA A 643 -11.78 -10.72 6.26
CA ALA A 643 -12.94 -11.47 6.78
C ALA A 643 -12.80 -11.81 8.27
N ALA A 644 -11.59 -12.21 8.70
CA ALA A 644 -11.26 -12.44 10.10
C ALA A 644 -11.41 -11.14 10.92
N LEU A 645 -10.75 -10.06 10.52
CA LEU A 645 -10.78 -8.77 11.23
C LEU A 645 -12.21 -8.21 11.34
N LEU A 646 -12.98 -8.24 10.25
CA LEU A 646 -14.40 -7.83 10.27
C LEU A 646 -15.23 -8.67 11.24
N THR A 647 -15.03 -10.00 11.25
CA THR A 647 -15.74 -10.89 12.18
C THR A 647 -15.34 -10.63 13.63
N ALA A 648 -14.06 -10.38 13.91
CA ALA A 648 -13.60 -10.01 15.25
C ALA A 648 -14.21 -8.69 15.73
N VAL A 649 -14.26 -7.67 14.87
CA VAL A 649 -14.91 -6.38 15.18
C VAL A 649 -16.41 -6.58 15.45
N VAL A 650 -17.13 -7.34 14.61
CA VAL A 650 -18.56 -7.64 14.81
C VAL A 650 -18.79 -8.44 16.10
N ALA A 651 -17.92 -9.40 16.43
CA ALA A 651 -18.02 -10.18 17.67
C ALA A 651 -17.83 -9.30 18.93
N LEU A 652 -16.81 -8.43 18.93
CA LEU A 652 -16.57 -7.50 20.04
C LEU A 652 -17.70 -6.46 20.17
N MET A 653 -18.19 -5.94 19.04
CA MET A 653 -19.34 -5.03 19.03
C MET A 653 -20.61 -5.71 19.56
N LEU A 654 -20.90 -6.95 19.13
CA LEU A 654 -22.03 -7.75 19.63
C LEU A 654 -21.92 -7.98 21.14
N PHE A 655 -20.74 -8.35 21.63
CA PHE A 655 -20.47 -8.53 23.06
C PHE A 655 -20.73 -7.25 23.85
N ALA A 656 -20.09 -6.15 23.44
CA ALA A 656 -20.19 -4.86 24.10
C ALA A 656 -21.63 -4.33 24.10
N TRP A 657 -22.34 -4.42 22.97
CA TRP A 657 -23.73 -3.98 22.86
C TRP A 657 -24.63 -4.76 23.81
N HIS A 658 -24.63 -6.09 23.76
CA HIS A 658 -25.50 -6.88 24.64
C HIS A 658 -25.12 -6.72 26.13
N LEU A 659 -23.84 -6.58 26.47
CA LEU A 659 -23.40 -6.38 27.85
C LEU A 659 -23.81 -5.00 28.39
N LEU A 660 -23.59 -3.93 27.63
CA LEU A 660 -23.78 -2.54 28.07
C LEU A 660 -25.22 -2.03 27.90
N VAL A 661 -25.93 -2.47 26.86
CA VAL A 661 -27.29 -2.02 26.53
C VAL A 661 -28.37 -2.92 27.15
N VAL A 662 -28.12 -4.23 27.26
CA VAL A 662 -29.14 -5.19 27.73
C VAL A 662 -28.83 -5.70 29.14
N ILE A 663 -27.69 -6.37 29.34
CA ILE A 663 -27.41 -7.10 30.59
C ILE A 663 -27.16 -6.16 31.78
N ARG A 664 -26.31 -5.13 31.64
CA ARG A 664 -26.03 -4.18 32.73
C ARG A 664 -27.28 -3.41 33.18
N PRO A 665 -28.10 -2.81 32.29
CA PRO A 665 -29.35 -2.16 32.70
C PRO A 665 -30.34 -3.12 33.36
N LEU A 666 -30.53 -4.33 32.81
CA LEU A 666 -31.42 -5.34 33.39
C LEU A 666 -30.98 -5.75 34.82
N ARG A 667 -29.67 -5.85 35.08
CA ARG A 667 -29.14 -6.11 36.43
C ARG A 667 -29.41 -4.97 37.41
N ARG A 668 -29.23 -3.70 37.00
CA ARG A 668 -29.58 -2.53 37.83
C ARG A 668 -31.06 -2.53 38.22
N VAL A 669 -31.96 -2.76 37.26
CA VAL A 669 -33.41 -2.84 37.55
C VAL A 669 -33.71 -4.02 38.49
N ALA A 670 -33.02 -5.16 38.34
CA ALA A 670 -33.16 -6.30 39.25
C ALA A 670 -32.67 -5.99 40.69
N GLU A 671 -31.60 -5.20 40.83
CA GLU A 671 -31.05 -4.77 42.11
C GLU A 671 -32.02 -3.85 42.88
N SER A 672 -32.75 -2.98 42.19
CA SER A 672 -33.82 -2.16 42.80
C SER A 672 -35.12 -2.96 43.06
N ALA A 673 -35.53 -3.82 42.13
CA ALA A 673 -36.79 -4.55 42.21
C ALA A 673 -36.84 -5.61 43.33
N VAL A 674 -35.71 -6.28 43.62
CA VAL A 674 -35.67 -7.38 44.59
C VAL A 674 -35.90 -6.92 46.05
N PRO A 675 -35.29 -5.83 46.55
CA PRO A 675 -35.60 -5.24 47.85
C PRO A 675 -37.06 -4.79 48.01
N ILE A 676 -37.64 -4.16 46.96
CA ILE A 676 -39.06 -3.76 46.92
C ILE A 676 -39.96 -4.98 47.06
N ALA A 677 -39.73 -6.02 46.25
CA ALA A 677 -40.51 -7.26 46.32
C ALA A 677 -40.40 -7.97 47.69
N LYS A 678 -39.27 -7.84 48.40
CA LYS A 678 -39.13 -8.29 49.79
C LYS A 678 -39.91 -7.41 50.77
N GLY A 679 -40.05 -6.11 50.51
CA GLY A 679 -40.70 -5.13 51.38
C GLY A 679 -39.72 -4.30 52.21
N ILE A 680 -38.43 -4.39 51.92
CA ILE A 680 -37.35 -3.73 52.67
C ILE A 680 -36.96 -2.39 52.02
N GLY A 681 -37.14 -2.26 50.70
CA GLY A 681 -36.77 -1.07 49.92
C GLY A 681 -37.94 -0.19 49.49
N MET A 682 -39.04 -0.14 50.25
CA MET A 682 -40.31 0.48 49.78
C MET A 682 -40.24 1.99 49.52
N GLY A 683 -39.28 2.70 50.14
CA GLY A 683 -39.02 4.12 49.91
C GLY A 683 -38.06 4.43 48.76
N ALA A 684 -37.45 3.43 48.13
CA ALA A 684 -36.53 3.64 47.01
C ALA A 684 -37.29 3.64 45.67
N VAL A 685 -37.30 4.79 44.99
CA VAL A 685 -37.95 4.97 43.68
C VAL A 685 -37.13 4.29 42.57
N VAL A 686 -37.80 3.57 41.67
CA VAL A 686 -37.16 2.91 40.52
C VAL A 686 -37.28 3.80 39.28
N TYR A 687 -36.23 4.58 39.01
CA TYR A 687 -36.19 5.47 37.84
C TYR A 687 -35.92 4.70 36.52
N PRO A 688 -36.76 4.87 35.48
CA PRO A 688 -36.48 4.33 34.16
C PRO A 688 -35.33 5.11 33.49
N GLN A 689 -34.13 4.51 33.45
CA GLN A 689 -32.93 5.14 32.87
C GLN A 689 -32.93 5.23 31.34
N ARG A 690 -33.90 4.59 30.66
CA ARG A 690 -33.98 4.45 29.19
C ARG A 690 -35.44 4.40 28.74
N GLN A 691 -35.67 4.75 27.47
CA GLN A 691 -36.96 4.61 26.78
C GLN A 691 -36.94 3.37 25.86
N ASP A 692 -36.66 2.21 26.46
CA ASP A 692 -36.62 0.89 25.81
C ASP A 692 -37.42 -0.13 26.62
N GLU A 693 -37.49 -1.39 26.18
CA GLU A 693 -38.28 -2.43 26.86
C GLU A 693 -37.83 -2.68 28.32
N ILE A 694 -36.57 -2.38 28.66
CA ILE A 694 -36.03 -2.49 30.03
C ILE A 694 -36.49 -1.29 30.86
N GLY A 695 -36.50 -0.09 30.27
CA GLY A 695 -37.15 1.10 30.81
C GLY A 695 -38.62 0.88 31.15
N SER A 696 -39.38 0.27 30.24
CA SER A 696 -40.79 -0.08 30.47
C SER A 696 -40.97 -1.09 31.61
N ILE A 697 -40.07 -2.09 31.73
CA ILE A 697 -40.06 -3.01 32.88
C ILE A 697 -39.76 -2.24 34.18
N ALA A 698 -38.82 -1.29 34.19
CA ALA A 698 -38.51 -0.46 35.35
C ALA A 698 -39.73 0.38 35.79
N SER A 699 -40.41 1.04 34.83
CA SER A 699 -41.65 1.78 35.08
C SER A 699 -42.76 0.89 35.65
N CYS A 700 -42.94 -0.33 35.13
CA CYS A 700 -43.90 -1.29 35.66
C CYS A 700 -43.58 -1.71 37.11
N VAL A 701 -42.29 -1.86 37.44
CA VAL A 701 -41.85 -2.16 38.82
C VAL A 701 -42.13 -0.98 39.76
N GLU A 702 -41.95 0.26 39.31
CA GLU A 702 -42.26 1.46 40.09
C GLU A 702 -43.78 1.60 40.34
N ILE A 703 -44.62 1.39 39.32
CA ILE A 703 -46.09 1.33 39.48
C ILE A 703 -46.48 0.25 40.51
N CYS A 704 -45.84 -0.92 40.44
CA CYS A 704 -46.05 -1.98 41.44
C CYS A 704 -45.58 -1.58 42.86
N ARG A 705 -44.51 -0.79 43.00
CA ARG A 705 -44.04 -0.24 44.28
C ARG A 705 -45.09 0.72 44.86
N GLN A 706 -45.56 1.68 44.06
CA GLN A 706 -46.58 2.66 44.44
C GLN A 706 -47.90 1.97 44.83
N ALA A 707 -48.35 0.96 44.08
CA ALA A 707 -49.55 0.20 44.41
C ALA A 707 -49.42 -0.63 45.70
N LEU A 708 -48.20 -0.99 46.10
CA LEU A 708 -47.91 -1.66 47.38
C LEU A 708 -47.80 -0.70 48.57
N THR A 709 -47.44 0.58 48.36
CA THR A 709 -47.38 1.60 49.42
C THR A 709 -48.70 2.36 49.60
N GLU A 710 -49.36 2.72 48.50
CA GLU A 710 -50.52 3.63 48.47
C GLU A 710 -51.82 2.92 48.08
N GLY A 711 -51.75 1.63 47.76
CA GLY A 711 -52.91 0.77 47.47
C GLY A 711 -53.21 0.56 45.99
N LYS A 712 -54.10 -0.41 45.72
CA LYS A 712 -54.40 -0.93 44.37
C LYS A 712 -54.88 0.12 43.36
N ALA A 713 -55.43 1.24 43.83
CA ALA A 713 -55.88 2.34 42.98
C ALA A 713 -54.75 3.01 42.17
N ARG A 714 -53.47 2.71 42.47
CA ARG A 714 -52.31 3.15 41.67
C ARG A 714 -51.98 2.25 40.47
N LEU A 715 -52.71 1.17 40.23
CA LEU A 715 -52.52 0.29 39.06
C LEU A 715 -53.22 0.89 37.83
N GLY A 716 -52.57 0.82 36.66
CA GLY A 716 -53.14 1.25 35.37
C GLY A 716 -52.98 2.73 35.00
N GLU A 717 -52.26 3.54 35.78
CA GLU A 717 -52.04 4.97 35.49
C GLU A 717 -50.56 5.34 35.70
N VAL A 718 -49.90 5.90 34.68
CA VAL A 718 -48.59 6.56 34.84
C VAL A 718 -48.80 8.01 35.25
N ARG A 719 -48.77 8.30 36.55
CA ARG A 719 -48.71 9.69 37.02
C ARG A 719 -47.36 10.33 36.71
N ARG A 720 -47.28 11.00 35.57
CA ARG A 720 -46.34 12.11 35.39
C ARG A 720 -46.90 13.34 36.12
N PRO A 721 -46.06 14.29 36.56
CA PRO A 721 -46.54 15.67 36.69
C PRO A 721 -47.12 16.11 35.34
N ALA A 722 -48.34 16.64 35.35
CA ALA A 722 -48.96 17.21 34.16
C ALA A 722 -48.48 18.66 34.03
N GLY A 723 -47.80 18.96 32.93
CA GLY A 723 -47.26 20.27 32.61
C GLY A 723 -46.29 20.21 31.42
N ALA A 724 -46.08 21.34 30.76
CA ALA A 724 -45.00 21.50 29.80
C ALA A 724 -43.63 21.47 30.51
N ALA A 725 -42.54 21.22 29.78
CA ALA A 725 -41.19 21.26 30.35
C ALA A 725 -40.75 22.66 30.82
N THR A 726 -41.55 23.68 30.51
CA THR A 726 -41.41 25.09 30.89
C THR A 726 -42.26 25.49 32.11
N ASP A 727 -43.14 24.61 32.60
CA ASP A 727 -44.03 24.95 33.72
C ASP A 727 -43.25 24.94 35.03
N GLU A 728 -43.41 26.00 35.83
CA GLU A 728 -42.69 26.14 37.10
C GLU A 728 -43.06 25.01 38.07
N THR A 729 -42.08 24.16 38.41
CA THR A 729 -42.26 23.13 39.44
C THR A 729 -42.38 23.78 40.82
N ALA A 730 -43.61 24.02 41.25
CA ALA A 730 -43.92 24.47 42.60
C ALA A 730 -43.37 23.48 43.65
N LEU A 731 -42.43 23.95 44.46
CA LEU A 731 -41.76 23.14 45.46
C LEU A 731 -42.71 22.91 46.64
N LEU A 732 -43.30 21.72 46.71
CA LEU A 732 -44.23 21.33 47.78
C LEU A 732 -43.59 21.59 49.14
N GLN A 733 -44.19 22.49 49.93
CA GLN A 733 -43.68 22.82 51.26
C GLN A 733 -43.60 21.56 52.12
N ARG A 734 -42.43 21.38 52.76
CA ARG A 734 -42.19 20.29 53.69
C ARG A 734 -43.21 20.34 54.81
N VAL A 735 -44.06 19.31 54.89
CA VAL A 735 -44.99 19.12 56.01
C VAL A 735 -44.17 19.19 57.31
N LYS A 736 -44.49 20.16 58.18
CA LYS A 736 -43.91 20.21 59.53
C LYS A 736 -44.43 19.01 60.31
N ASP A 737 -43.51 18.25 60.90
CA ASP A 737 -43.86 17.15 61.80
C ASP A 737 -44.73 17.66 62.96
N ALA A 738 -45.75 16.88 63.31
CA ALA A 738 -46.70 17.22 64.36
C ALA A 738 -46.01 17.34 65.74
N PRO A 739 -46.54 18.18 66.66
CA PRO A 739 -45.89 18.45 67.93
C PRO A 739 -45.74 17.20 68.80
N LYS A 740 -44.52 17.02 69.30
CA LYS A 740 -44.07 15.94 70.18
C LYS A 740 -44.83 15.98 71.51
N ALA A 741 -45.59 14.92 71.80
CA ALA A 741 -46.26 14.76 73.10
C ALA A 741 -45.24 14.55 74.23
N GLU A 742 -45.24 15.46 75.19
CA GLU A 742 -44.83 15.22 76.59
C GLU A 742 -45.76 14.17 77.23
N ARG A 743 -45.41 13.37 78.25
CA ARG A 743 -44.22 13.21 79.11
C ARG A 743 -44.37 11.86 79.85
N ARG A 744 -43.27 11.26 80.33
CA ARG A 744 -43.20 10.70 81.71
C ARG A 744 -41.73 10.63 82.18
N PRO A 745 -41.43 10.85 83.47
CA PRO A 745 -40.07 11.11 83.94
C PRO A 745 -39.29 9.85 84.38
N GLU A 746 -37.98 10.02 84.52
CA GLU A 746 -36.97 9.04 84.96
C GLU A 746 -37.15 8.56 86.42
N PRO A 747 -36.43 7.48 86.78
CA PRO A 747 -35.72 7.39 88.05
C PRO A 747 -34.22 7.69 87.84
N ARG A 748 -33.72 8.73 88.54
CA ARG A 748 -32.29 9.08 88.61
C ARG A 748 -31.44 7.94 89.21
N VAL A 749 -30.22 7.77 88.69
CA VAL A 749 -29.09 7.23 89.47
C VAL A 749 -27.93 8.23 89.41
N ALA A 750 -27.39 8.57 90.58
CA ALA A 750 -26.42 9.64 90.79
C ALA A 750 -24.96 9.15 90.60
N PRO A 751 -23.97 10.06 90.46
CA PRO A 751 -22.67 9.73 89.88
C PRO A 751 -21.62 9.26 90.90
N ARG A 752 -20.61 8.54 90.43
CA ARG A 752 -19.30 8.44 91.11
C ARG A 752 -18.15 8.86 90.20
N ARG A 753 -17.31 9.75 90.74
CA ARG A 753 -16.05 10.27 90.19
C ARG A 753 -14.90 9.76 91.11
N PRO A 754 -13.63 10.13 90.90
CA PRO A 754 -12.61 9.26 90.30
C PRO A 754 -11.53 8.77 91.28
N ALA A 755 -10.68 7.84 90.85
CA ALA A 755 -9.39 7.58 91.48
C ALA A 755 -8.27 7.26 90.46
N ARG A 756 -7.10 7.84 90.72
CA ARG A 756 -5.73 7.65 90.16
C ARG A 756 -4.85 7.20 91.36
N PRO A 757 -3.51 6.94 91.27
CA PRO A 757 -2.59 6.65 90.15
C PRO A 757 -1.60 5.47 90.48
N HIS A 758 -0.42 5.44 89.82
CA HIS A 758 0.77 4.57 90.05
C HIS A 758 0.62 3.08 89.64
N ARG A 759 1.63 2.35 89.15
CA ARG A 759 3.09 2.55 88.88
C ARG A 759 3.56 1.48 87.85
N ASP A 760 4.70 1.51 87.16
CA ASP A 760 5.83 2.46 87.01
C ASP A 760 6.47 2.31 85.58
N LEU A 761 7.68 2.85 85.36
CA LEU A 761 8.58 2.73 84.18
C LEU A 761 9.86 1.90 84.55
N PRO A 762 10.84 1.54 83.65
CA PRO A 762 11.35 2.36 82.53
C PRO A 762 11.94 1.71 81.24
N ARG A 763 12.11 2.58 80.22
CA ARG A 763 13.19 2.68 79.17
C ARG A 763 13.70 1.39 78.48
N ALA A 764 13.72 1.33 77.14
CA ALA A 764 14.63 2.15 76.32
C ALA A 764 14.23 2.26 74.81
N ALA A 765 14.40 3.47 74.23
CA ALA A 765 15.16 3.82 73.01
C ALA A 765 15.17 2.84 71.80
N ARG A 766 15.01 3.25 70.52
CA ARG A 766 15.27 4.54 69.85
C ARG A 766 14.35 4.78 68.63
N ASP A 767 13.94 6.03 68.48
CA ASP A 767 13.99 6.88 67.27
C ASP A 767 13.50 6.34 65.90
N GLU A 768 12.25 6.72 65.60
CA GLU A 768 11.80 7.15 64.26
C GLU A 768 12.58 8.44 63.81
N PRO A 769 12.60 8.87 62.52
CA PRO A 769 11.38 9.44 61.95
C PRO A 769 11.16 9.27 60.43
N ARG A 770 9.87 9.34 60.06
CA ARG A 770 9.35 9.75 58.73
C ARG A 770 9.63 11.26 58.50
N PRO A 771 9.66 11.78 57.25
CA PRO A 771 8.38 12.19 56.64
C PRO A 771 8.31 12.13 55.09
N GLU A 772 7.12 12.49 54.61
CA GLU A 772 6.71 12.72 53.21
C GLU A 772 7.48 13.88 52.54
N GLN A 773 7.57 13.91 51.19
CA GLN A 773 7.45 15.12 50.35
C GLN A 773 7.34 14.81 48.82
N PRO A 774 7.11 15.78 47.88
CA PRO A 774 6.01 15.63 46.91
C PRO A 774 6.39 15.83 45.41
N ARG A 775 5.40 16.21 44.58
CA ARG A 775 5.46 16.34 43.11
C ARG A 775 6.18 17.61 42.57
N ALA A 776 6.82 17.44 41.40
CA ALA A 776 7.08 18.43 40.33
C ALA A 776 8.15 19.53 40.62
N PRO A 777 8.68 20.31 39.63
CA PRO A 777 8.29 20.44 38.21
C PRO A 777 9.42 20.55 37.13
N ARG A 778 8.94 20.80 35.91
CA ARG A 778 9.53 21.07 34.58
C ARG A 778 10.43 22.34 34.46
N ARG A 779 11.59 22.26 33.77
CA ARG A 779 12.26 23.27 32.87
C ARG A 779 13.59 22.65 32.33
N GLN A 780 13.96 22.65 31.04
CA GLN A 780 14.28 23.72 30.05
C GLN A 780 15.56 24.54 30.31
N ARG A 781 16.68 24.16 29.65
CA ARG A 781 17.70 24.96 28.91
C ARG A 781 19.07 24.26 28.89
N GLY A 782 19.77 24.28 27.74
CA GLY A 782 21.25 24.11 27.66
C GLY A 782 21.93 25.50 27.63
N PRO A 783 23.11 25.69 26.99
CA PRO A 783 24.04 24.73 26.37
C PRO A 783 25.52 24.93 26.83
N GLY A 784 26.47 24.22 26.21
CA GLY A 784 27.93 24.45 26.32
C GLY A 784 28.61 23.81 27.53
N GLU A 785 29.93 23.65 27.59
CA GLU A 785 30.98 23.73 26.56
C GLU A 785 32.27 23.08 27.12
N SER A 786 33.14 22.52 26.26
CA SER A 786 34.57 22.25 26.51
C SER A 786 35.03 21.52 27.81
N ARG A 787 35.66 20.35 27.65
CA ARG A 787 37.11 20.16 27.86
C ARG A 787 37.56 18.70 27.69
N GLN A 788 38.54 18.48 26.83
CA GLN A 788 39.51 17.39 26.99
C GLN A 788 40.44 17.73 28.20
N PRO A 789 41.17 16.75 28.75
CA PRO A 789 42.50 16.51 28.22
C PRO A 789 42.91 15.04 28.09
N HIS A 790 43.94 14.86 27.25
CA HIS A 790 44.89 13.75 27.16
C HIS A 790 44.94 12.73 28.31
N LEU A 791 45.08 11.46 27.95
CA LEU A 791 46.18 10.65 28.46
C LEU A 791 46.68 9.64 27.40
N ALA A 792 47.94 9.25 27.53
CA ALA A 792 48.76 8.75 26.44
C ALA A 792 48.96 7.21 26.47
N GLU A 793 49.52 6.69 25.38
CA GLU A 793 50.34 5.48 25.25
C GLU A 793 49.87 4.16 25.92
N ARG A 794 49.78 3.10 25.11
CA ARG A 794 50.93 2.18 24.85
C ARG A 794 50.56 1.15 23.80
N GLY A 795 51.43 0.95 22.80
CA GLY A 795 51.24 -0.09 21.78
C GLY A 795 51.84 -1.43 22.19
N ARG A 796 51.44 -2.50 21.48
CA ARG A 796 52.27 -3.68 21.15
C ARG A 796 51.55 -4.62 20.17
N SER A 797 52.01 -4.61 18.92
CA SER A 797 52.19 -5.84 18.12
C SER A 797 53.47 -6.55 18.62
N PRO A 798 53.84 -7.77 18.14
CA PRO A 798 53.21 -8.57 17.07
C PRO A 798 52.96 -10.06 17.41
N LYS A 799 52.06 -10.69 16.65
CA LYS A 799 52.38 -11.84 15.78
C LYS A 799 51.26 -12.08 14.78
#